data_AF-A0A1H9CKF1-F1
#
_entry.id   AF-A0A1H9CKF1-F1
#
_cell.length_a   1.000
_cell.length_b   1.000
_cell.length_c   1.000
_cell.angle_alpha   90.00
_cell.angle_beta   90.00
_cell.angle_gamma   90.00
#
_symmetry.space_group_name_H-M   'P 1'
#
loop_
_entity.id
_entity.type
_entity.pdbx_description
1 polymer ?
#
loop_
_entity_poly.entity_id
_entity_poly.type
_entity_poly.pdbx_seq_one_letter_code
_entity_poly.pdbx_strand_id
1 'polypeptide(L)'
;MINNDIINNLPIFSNYNGHSLSDLEKVLKTTKKSILQDVEKINDVLAYFNYPVIEICDNNLWLPNVSIKELFSKMSPELSLYYFQDERVWMIILYIFLEYDFISNYHFQEFLRVSKNTVLSDLKELRIILEKYKVELKYSRKDGYYFLGKSIHIRQILETALNEIMAFESGKWIIRYTFYRCRQNFEIDPIIRFFHSVSQKEELSFIEERIETTAYLILFLQTGKIGSSPQYSDKEIREIATSPVIHIVEDFMSIYPELECEKYFIASRLLGCIQGNLYLDINPKIVAIMEDMIEVVTANTGIIFNNNEQFRMNLYNHLAPAYYRLMFDMNLINPLKDQIIEEYSSLFYLVKKSMFPLANALNKNIPADEIAYFTMHFGGYITAYQSIESNRKLTALTICPKGVSSSLILTSELQAIMPEIKFNGIHQLDKIKELDSSEYDLIFSTVYFETEKPLFLVQPFMNPVEKSLLKKKVYSEFLIRTGHNEQIEEILTIVGKHAEVKDELLLKEALFDYFFDKTRSAINWEGVTLSDLLQKSLIQKVEKVADWQEGIRLAAKPLEQQGYIEATYIDAMIDSIKKLGAYIVLAPHVAVPHASPKEGVKRLGMSLLQIQEPVNFNLEQDEYDEDREVHLIFVLAAIDSTAHLRALQQLVMIIEDEETIDKLIAANSCEAIEEIINKSIKQEESYD
;
A
#
# COMPACT_ATOMS: atom_id res chain seq x y z
N MET A 1 -14.05 -12.70 -30.77
CA MET A 1 -14.09 -11.28 -30.34
C MET A 1 -13.45 -11.20 -28.97
N ILE A 2 -12.49 -10.30 -28.78
CA ILE A 2 -11.77 -10.07 -27.52
C ILE A 2 -12.71 -9.33 -26.56
N ASN A 3 -12.83 -9.82 -25.33
CA ASN A 3 -13.58 -9.19 -24.23
C ASN A 3 -12.77 -9.34 -22.93
N ASN A 4 -13.26 -8.77 -21.82
CA ASN A 4 -12.52 -8.76 -20.55
C ASN A 4 -12.31 -10.16 -19.98
N ASP A 5 -13.25 -11.09 -20.21
CA ASP A 5 -13.10 -12.48 -19.79
C ASP A 5 -11.88 -13.13 -20.46
N ILE A 6 -11.70 -12.95 -21.77
CA ILE A 6 -10.56 -13.46 -22.54
C ILE A 6 -9.24 -12.83 -22.08
N ILE A 7 -9.26 -11.52 -21.81
CA ILE A 7 -8.09 -10.75 -21.34
C ILE A 7 -7.68 -11.17 -19.93
N ASN A 8 -8.63 -11.46 -19.05
CA ASN A 8 -8.34 -11.84 -17.68
C ASN A 8 -7.96 -13.33 -17.56
N ASN A 9 -8.46 -14.18 -18.46
CA ASN A 9 -8.20 -15.63 -18.41
C ASN A 9 -6.83 -16.02 -18.97
N LEU A 10 -6.31 -15.30 -19.98
CA LEU A 10 -5.03 -15.66 -20.62
C LEU A 10 -3.81 -15.57 -19.67
N PRO A 11 -3.64 -14.55 -18.80
CA PRO A 11 -2.58 -14.54 -17.78
C PRO A 11 -2.76 -15.66 -16.77
N ILE A 12 -4.00 -15.95 -16.38
CA ILE A 12 -4.29 -17.05 -15.45
C ILE A 12 -3.88 -18.37 -16.09
N PHE A 13 -4.29 -18.65 -17.33
CA PHE A 13 -3.86 -19.86 -18.04
C PHE A 13 -2.33 -19.93 -18.17
N SER A 14 -1.65 -18.80 -18.44
CA SER A 14 -0.18 -18.74 -18.49
C SER A 14 0.48 -19.19 -17.18
N ASN A 15 -0.12 -18.88 -16.02
CA ASN A 15 0.39 -19.29 -14.72
C ASN A 15 0.26 -20.81 -14.47
N TYR A 16 -0.62 -21.49 -15.21
CA TYR A 16 -0.87 -22.94 -15.07
C TYR A 16 -0.47 -23.71 -16.34
N ASN A 17 0.52 -23.22 -17.06
CA ASN A 17 1.06 -23.90 -18.24
C ASN A 17 1.58 -25.31 -17.86
N GLY A 18 1.11 -26.34 -18.56
CA GLY A 18 1.42 -27.75 -18.28
C GLY A 18 0.54 -28.43 -17.22
N HIS A 19 -0.38 -27.71 -16.57
CA HIS A 19 -1.29 -28.29 -15.57
C HIS A 19 -2.56 -28.89 -16.18
N SER A 20 -3.22 -29.77 -15.42
CA SER A 20 -4.44 -30.45 -15.85
C SER A 20 -5.64 -29.52 -15.84
N LEU A 21 -6.59 -29.75 -16.75
CA LEU A 21 -7.86 -29.01 -16.80
C LEU A 21 -8.65 -29.14 -15.48
N SER A 22 -8.44 -30.23 -14.72
CA SER A 22 -9.09 -30.44 -13.43
C SER A 22 -8.48 -29.60 -12.30
N ASP A 23 -7.21 -29.24 -12.40
CA ASP A 23 -6.58 -28.29 -11.46
C ASP A 23 -7.08 -26.88 -11.74
N LEU A 24 -7.19 -26.52 -13.02
CA LEU A 24 -7.77 -25.25 -13.47
C LEU A 24 -9.23 -25.07 -13.04
N GLU A 25 -10.06 -26.13 -13.07
CA GLU A 25 -11.45 -26.09 -12.56
C GLU A 25 -11.52 -25.63 -11.09
N LYS A 26 -10.58 -26.09 -10.25
CA LYS A 26 -10.53 -25.71 -8.83
C LYS A 26 -10.08 -24.27 -8.65
N VAL A 27 -9.07 -23.84 -9.38
CA VAL A 27 -8.50 -22.49 -9.29
C VAL A 27 -9.50 -21.44 -9.78
N LEU A 28 -10.06 -21.65 -10.97
CA LEU A 28 -10.95 -20.70 -11.63
C LEU A 28 -12.40 -20.81 -11.12
N LYS A 29 -12.69 -21.75 -10.22
CA LYS A 29 -14.04 -22.05 -9.71
C LYS A 29 -15.08 -22.17 -10.83
N THR A 30 -14.69 -22.83 -11.93
CA THR A 30 -15.50 -22.96 -13.15
C THR A 30 -15.51 -24.41 -13.64
N THR A 31 -16.23 -24.68 -14.73
CA THR A 31 -16.32 -26.01 -15.34
C THR A 31 -15.32 -26.17 -16.48
N LYS A 32 -14.85 -27.40 -16.71
CA LYS A 32 -13.99 -27.76 -17.85
C LYS A 32 -14.57 -27.32 -19.19
N LYS A 33 -15.90 -27.36 -19.32
CA LYS A 33 -16.59 -26.88 -20.53
C LYS A 33 -16.40 -25.38 -20.75
N SER A 34 -16.47 -24.57 -19.69
CA SER A 34 -16.23 -23.12 -19.78
C SER A 34 -14.77 -22.84 -20.16
N ILE A 35 -13.83 -23.54 -19.54
CA ILE A 35 -12.39 -23.40 -19.82
C ILE A 35 -12.11 -23.70 -21.30
N LEU A 36 -12.66 -24.79 -21.84
CA LEU A 36 -12.50 -25.13 -23.25
C LEU A 36 -13.08 -24.07 -24.19
N GLN A 37 -14.24 -23.50 -23.84
CA GLN A 37 -14.85 -22.41 -24.63
C GLN A 37 -13.98 -21.15 -24.61
N ASP A 38 -13.37 -20.82 -23.47
CA ASP A 38 -12.51 -19.66 -23.37
C ASP A 38 -11.18 -19.88 -24.11
N VAL A 39 -10.63 -21.09 -24.06
CA VAL A 39 -9.47 -21.51 -24.87
C VAL A 39 -9.77 -21.39 -26.37
N GLU A 40 -10.93 -21.86 -26.84
CA GLU A 40 -11.33 -21.70 -28.25
C GLU A 40 -11.37 -20.23 -28.66
N LYS A 41 -12.01 -19.36 -27.86
CA LYS A 41 -12.07 -17.92 -28.15
C LYS A 41 -10.68 -17.26 -28.15
N ILE A 42 -9.80 -17.66 -27.23
CA ILE A 42 -8.41 -17.17 -27.20
C ILE A 42 -7.66 -17.65 -28.44
N ASN A 43 -7.82 -18.90 -28.84
CA ASN A 43 -7.17 -19.47 -30.01
C ASN A 43 -7.61 -18.78 -31.30
N ASP A 44 -8.88 -18.40 -31.44
CA ASP A 44 -9.35 -17.59 -32.57
C ASP A 44 -8.59 -16.26 -32.66
N VAL A 45 -8.33 -15.63 -31.52
CA VAL A 45 -7.59 -14.36 -31.43
C VAL A 45 -6.10 -14.57 -31.73
N LEU A 46 -5.47 -15.60 -31.15
CA LEU A 46 -4.06 -15.91 -31.39
C LEU A 46 -3.82 -16.25 -32.88
N ALA A 47 -4.68 -17.10 -33.46
CA ALA A 47 -4.61 -17.45 -34.87
C ALA A 47 -4.78 -16.23 -35.78
N TYR A 48 -5.68 -15.30 -35.44
CA TYR A 48 -5.86 -14.06 -36.19
C TYR A 48 -4.57 -13.22 -36.25
N PHE A 49 -3.80 -13.17 -35.16
CA PHE A 49 -2.53 -12.46 -35.09
C PHE A 49 -1.32 -13.31 -35.52
N ASN A 50 -1.54 -14.49 -36.10
CA ASN A 50 -0.50 -15.46 -36.49
C ASN A 50 0.41 -15.89 -35.34
N TYR A 51 -0.11 -15.93 -34.12
CA TYR A 51 0.55 -16.58 -32.99
C TYR A 51 0.21 -18.07 -32.96
N PRO A 52 1.08 -18.92 -32.37
CA PRO A 52 0.68 -20.28 -32.07
C PRO A 52 -0.53 -20.26 -31.13
N VAL A 53 -1.31 -21.33 -31.15
CA VAL A 53 -2.53 -21.48 -30.35
C VAL A 53 -2.24 -22.25 -29.06
N ILE A 54 -3.13 -22.14 -28.08
CA ILE A 54 -3.13 -22.99 -26.88
C ILE A 54 -3.47 -24.42 -27.30
N GLU A 55 -2.63 -25.37 -26.90
CA GLU A 55 -2.81 -26.80 -27.14
C GLU A 55 -3.29 -27.52 -25.88
N ILE A 56 -4.08 -28.58 -26.05
CA ILE A 56 -4.53 -29.43 -24.94
C ILE A 56 -4.09 -30.86 -25.24
N CYS A 57 -3.12 -31.35 -24.47
CA CYS A 57 -2.49 -32.65 -24.64
C CYS A 57 -2.59 -33.42 -23.32
N ASP A 58 -3.11 -34.66 -23.35
CA ASP A 58 -3.29 -35.52 -22.17
C ASP A 58 -4.00 -34.84 -20.99
N ASN A 59 -5.06 -34.06 -21.30
CA ASN A 59 -5.82 -33.26 -20.33
C ASN A 59 -5.03 -32.10 -19.68
N ASN A 60 -3.82 -31.81 -20.15
CA ASN A 60 -2.99 -30.69 -19.72
C ASN A 60 -3.02 -29.57 -20.76
N LEU A 61 -3.00 -28.32 -20.28
CA LEU A 61 -3.09 -27.12 -21.12
C LEU A 61 -1.69 -26.54 -21.37
N TRP A 62 -1.33 -26.33 -22.62
CA TRP A 62 -0.03 -25.82 -23.06
C TRP A 62 -0.18 -24.50 -23.80
N LEU A 63 0.40 -23.43 -23.25
CA LEU A 63 0.34 -22.11 -23.85
C LEU A 63 1.60 -21.79 -24.66
N PRO A 64 1.46 -21.08 -25.78
CA PRO A 64 2.57 -20.44 -26.45
C PRO A 64 3.05 -19.22 -25.68
N ASN A 65 4.34 -18.89 -25.82
CA ASN A 65 4.94 -17.74 -25.16
C ASN A 65 4.48 -16.43 -25.83
N VAL A 66 3.30 -15.93 -25.42
CA VAL A 66 2.67 -14.72 -25.94
C VAL A 66 2.07 -13.94 -24.77
N SER A 67 2.47 -12.68 -24.59
CA SER A 67 1.83 -11.82 -23.59
C SER A 67 0.63 -11.06 -24.19
N ILE A 68 -0.36 -10.76 -23.35
CA ILE A 68 -1.51 -9.92 -23.74
C ILE A 68 -1.07 -8.54 -24.20
N LYS A 69 -0.04 -7.99 -23.57
CA LYS A 69 0.54 -6.68 -23.92
C LYS A 69 1.08 -6.68 -25.35
N GLU A 70 1.72 -7.77 -25.78
CA GLU A 70 2.17 -7.94 -27.17
C GLU A 70 1.03 -8.13 -28.17
N LEU A 71 -0.07 -8.72 -27.73
CA LEU A 71 -1.27 -8.86 -28.55
C LEU A 71 -1.91 -7.48 -28.81
N PHE A 72 -2.08 -6.68 -27.75
CA PHE A 72 -2.63 -5.33 -27.87
C PHE A 72 -1.72 -4.35 -28.59
N SER A 73 -0.38 -4.49 -28.48
CA SER A 73 0.55 -3.62 -29.20
C SER A 73 0.46 -3.80 -30.73
N LYS A 74 0.12 -5.01 -31.19
CA LYS A 74 -0.12 -5.35 -32.60
C LYS A 74 -1.56 -5.11 -33.05
N MET A 75 -2.49 -4.92 -32.12
CA MET A 75 -3.89 -4.68 -32.44
C MET A 75 -4.05 -3.28 -33.02
N SER A 76 -4.49 -3.20 -34.28
CA SER A 76 -4.74 -1.91 -34.92
C SER A 76 -6.00 -1.27 -34.31
N PRO A 77 -6.07 0.06 -34.14
CA PRO A 77 -7.27 0.75 -33.67
C PRO A 77 -8.52 0.52 -34.54
N GLU A 78 -8.34 0.16 -35.80
CA GLU A 78 -9.42 -0.10 -36.76
C GLU A 78 -10.16 -1.43 -36.49
N LEU A 79 -9.55 -2.34 -35.72
CA LEU A 79 -10.07 -3.68 -35.53
C LEU A 79 -11.45 -3.67 -34.84
N SER A 80 -12.38 -4.43 -35.40
CA SER A 80 -13.72 -4.63 -34.84
C SER A 80 -13.80 -5.78 -33.83
N LEU A 81 -12.67 -6.37 -33.44
CA LEU A 81 -12.64 -7.58 -32.63
C LEU A 81 -12.87 -7.35 -31.14
N TYR A 82 -12.70 -6.12 -30.62
CA TYR A 82 -12.84 -5.81 -29.18
C TYR A 82 -14.28 -5.42 -28.82
N TYR A 83 -14.81 -6.03 -27.75
CA TYR A 83 -16.10 -5.71 -27.17
C TYR A 83 -15.94 -5.01 -25.82
N PHE A 84 -16.31 -3.73 -25.76
CA PHE A 84 -16.14 -2.89 -24.56
C PHE A 84 -17.17 -3.24 -23.48
N GLN A 85 -16.69 -3.44 -22.25
CA GLN A 85 -17.50 -3.83 -21.10
C GLN A 85 -17.45 -2.75 -20.02
N ASP A 86 -16.56 -2.89 -19.04
CA ASP A 86 -16.50 -2.05 -17.86
C ASP A 86 -15.81 -0.70 -18.16
N GLU A 87 -15.08 -0.61 -19.28
CA GLU A 87 -14.35 0.59 -19.69
C GLU A 87 -15.25 1.67 -20.26
N ARG A 88 -16.48 1.32 -20.69
CA ARG A 88 -17.34 2.18 -21.52
C ARG A 88 -17.61 3.54 -20.88
N VAL A 89 -17.87 3.58 -19.58
CA VAL A 89 -18.18 4.82 -18.86
C VAL A 89 -17.01 5.80 -18.91
N TRP A 90 -15.79 5.29 -18.70
CA TRP A 90 -14.55 6.06 -18.80
C TRP A 90 -14.24 6.47 -20.23
N MET A 91 -14.49 5.59 -21.19
CA MET A 91 -14.35 5.91 -22.62
C MET A 91 -15.27 7.04 -23.07
N ILE A 92 -16.51 7.13 -22.54
CA ILE A 92 -17.42 8.25 -22.83
C ILE A 92 -16.79 9.57 -22.39
N ILE A 93 -16.12 9.60 -21.24
CA ILE A 93 -15.40 10.79 -20.78
C ILE A 93 -14.32 11.16 -21.80
N LEU A 94 -13.42 10.23 -22.12
CA LEU A 94 -12.33 10.48 -23.08
C LEU A 94 -12.85 10.96 -24.44
N TYR A 95 -13.95 10.38 -24.92
CA TYR A 95 -14.59 10.76 -26.18
C TYR A 95 -15.12 12.20 -26.15
N ILE A 96 -15.81 12.61 -25.08
CA ILE A 96 -16.32 13.99 -24.94
C ILE A 96 -15.18 15.01 -24.90
N PHE A 97 -14.02 14.66 -24.34
CA PHE A 97 -12.85 15.55 -24.30
C PHE A 97 -12.22 15.81 -25.67
N LEU A 98 -12.21 14.80 -26.54
CA LEU A 98 -11.55 14.87 -27.86
C LEU A 98 -12.47 15.33 -28.99
N GLU A 99 -13.79 15.15 -28.86
CA GLU A 99 -14.73 15.48 -29.94
C GLU A 99 -15.06 16.98 -29.96
N TYR A 100 -14.81 17.62 -31.11
CA TYR A 100 -14.93 19.07 -31.29
C TYR A 100 -16.33 19.52 -31.74
N ASP A 101 -17.12 18.57 -32.22
CA ASP A 101 -18.41 18.74 -32.86
C ASP A 101 -19.57 18.27 -31.95
N PHE A 102 -20.80 18.40 -32.46
CA PHE A 102 -22.01 17.99 -31.75
C PHE A 102 -21.97 16.52 -31.32
N ILE A 103 -22.12 16.26 -30.02
CA ILE A 103 -22.10 14.88 -29.47
C ILE A 103 -23.52 14.40 -29.18
N SER A 104 -23.97 13.35 -29.86
CA SER A 104 -25.29 12.74 -29.64
C SER A 104 -25.17 11.33 -29.06
N ASN A 105 -26.29 10.79 -28.58
CA ASN A 105 -26.35 9.40 -28.15
C ASN A 105 -26.02 8.43 -29.31
N TYR A 106 -26.30 8.80 -30.57
CA TYR A 106 -25.92 8.01 -31.73
C TYR A 106 -24.39 7.92 -31.89
N HIS A 107 -23.66 9.00 -31.60
CA HIS A 107 -22.20 8.99 -31.66
C HIS A 107 -21.60 8.03 -30.63
N PHE A 108 -22.14 7.98 -29.41
CA PHE A 108 -21.72 6.99 -28.41
C PHE A 108 -22.05 5.55 -28.82
N GLN A 109 -23.19 5.30 -29.46
CA GLN A 109 -23.53 3.96 -29.99
C GLN A 109 -22.49 3.51 -31.03
N GLU A 110 -22.12 4.38 -31.96
CA GLU A 110 -21.12 4.08 -33.00
C GLU A 110 -19.71 3.93 -32.42
N PHE A 111 -19.37 4.74 -31.42
CA PHE A 111 -18.07 4.73 -30.76
C PHE A 111 -17.88 3.49 -29.88
N LEU A 112 -18.87 3.16 -29.04
CA LEU A 112 -18.82 2.01 -28.14
C LEU A 112 -19.30 0.71 -28.79
N ARG A 113 -19.95 0.79 -29.96
CA ARG A 113 -20.55 -0.34 -30.70
C ARG A 113 -21.62 -1.08 -29.88
N VAL A 114 -22.43 -0.32 -29.15
CA VAL A 114 -23.52 -0.85 -28.30
C VAL A 114 -24.86 -0.23 -28.64
N SER A 115 -25.94 -0.82 -28.12
CA SER A 115 -27.29 -0.32 -28.33
C SER A 115 -27.53 1.03 -27.65
N LYS A 116 -28.51 1.80 -28.14
CA LYS A 116 -29.02 3.03 -27.51
C LYS A 116 -29.28 2.87 -26.00
N ASN A 117 -29.92 1.77 -25.59
CA ASN A 117 -30.30 1.54 -24.20
C ASN A 117 -29.07 1.30 -23.31
N THR A 118 -28.06 0.61 -23.84
CA THR A 118 -26.77 0.42 -23.16
C THR A 118 -26.10 1.78 -22.91
N VAL A 119 -26.01 2.63 -23.94
CA VAL A 119 -25.46 4.00 -23.78
C VAL A 119 -26.27 4.80 -22.74
N LEU A 120 -27.60 4.72 -22.74
CA LEU A 120 -28.41 5.45 -21.76
C LEU A 120 -28.15 4.98 -20.32
N SER A 121 -27.88 3.69 -20.13
CA SER A 121 -27.46 3.13 -18.84
C SER A 121 -26.08 3.65 -18.45
N ASP A 122 -25.10 3.57 -19.35
CA ASP A 122 -23.73 4.06 -19.11
C ASP A 122 -23.75 5.57 -18.80
N LEU A 123 -24.57 6.37 -19.48
CA LEU A 123 -24.75 7.80 -19.20
C LEU A 123 -25.44 8.09 -17.86
N LYS A 124 -26.26 7.16 -17.34
CA LYS A 124 -26.87 7.30 -16.01
C LYS A 124 -25.81 7.08 -14.94
N GLU A 125 -25.00 6.04 -15.08
CA GLU A 125 -23.87 5.75 -14.21
C GLU A 125 -22.83 6.88 -14.22
N LEU A 126 -22.48 7.38 -15.41
CA LEU A 126 -21.57 8.51 -15.57
C LEU A 126 -22.02 9.74 -14.76
N ARG A 127 -23.33 10.05 -14.72
CA ARG A 127 -23.81 11.19 -13.91
C ARG A 127 -23.53 11.02 -12.42
N ILE A 128 -23.68 9.80 -11.89
CA ILE A 128 -23.38 9.49 -10.47
C ILE A 128 -21.88 9.71 -10.19
N ILE A 129 -21.01 9.31 -11.12
CA ILE A 129 -19.57 9.53 -11.00
C ILE A 129 -19.26 11.03 -11.01
N LEU A 130 -19.80 11.78 -11.98
CA LEU A 130 -19.53 13.22 -12.13
C LEU A 130 -20.02 14.07 -10.95
N GLU A 131 -21.12 13.66 -10.29
CA GLU A 131 -21.64 14.33 -9.09
C GLU A 131 -20.61 14.39 -7.97
N LYS A 132 -19.78 13.34 -7.79
CA LYS A 132 -18.70 13.31 -6.79
C LYS A 132 -17.65 14.41 -7.02
N TYR A 133 -17.47 14.82 -8.28
CA TYR A 133 -16.52 15.85 -8.70
C TYR A 133 -17.19 17.22 -8.90
N LYS A 134 -18.47 17.38 -8.54
CA LYS A 134 -19.23 18.63 -8.76
C LYS A 134 -19.21 19.05 -10.24
N VAL A 135 -19.35 18.10 -11.15
CA VAL A 135 -19.47 18.31 -12.59
C VAL A 135 -20.79 17.71 -13.06
N GLU A 136 -21.41 18.36 -14.02
CA GLU A 136 -22.68 17.92 -14.60
C GLU A 136 -22.49 17.56 -16.07
N LEU A 137 -23.04 16.42 -16.49
CA LEU A 137 -23.21 16.11 -17.91
C LEU A 137 -24.50 16.73 -18.42
N LYS A 138 -24.38 17.77 -19.25
CA LYS A 138 -25.51 18.48 -19.87
C LYS A 138 -25.68 18.07 -21.33
N TYR A 139 -26.87 18.36 -21.86
CA TYR A 139 -27.18 18.23 -23.27
C TYR A 139 -27.75 19.55 -23.80
N SER A 140 -27.17 20.09 -24.87
CA SER A 140 -27.74 21.21 -25.61
C SER A 140 -28.00 20.82 -27.06
N ARG A 141 -28.94 21.51 -27.73
CA ARG A 141 -29.19 21.29 -29.17
C ARG A 141 -28.04 21.75 -30.06
N LYS A 142 -27.16 22.61 -29.54
CA LYS A 142 -26.05 23.20 -30.28
C LYS A 142 -24.79 22.33 -30.18
N ASP A 143 -24.45 21.92 -28.97
CA ASP A 143 -23.16 21.28 -28.64
C ASP A 143 -23.33 19.78 -28.35
N GLY A 144 -24.58 19.31 -28.19
CA GLY A 144 -24.83 17.93 -27.80
C GLY A 144 -24.49 17.70 -26.33
N TYR A 145 -23.88 16.56 -26.00
CA TYR A 145 -23.40 16.26 -24.65
C TYR A 145 -22.09 16.98 -24.33
N TYR A 146 -22.03 17.64 -23.17
CA TYR A 146 -20.83 18.35 -22.69
C TYR A 146 -20.76 18.40 -21.16
N PHE A 147 -19.55 18.64 -20.62
CA PHE A 147 -19.33 18.81 -19.19
C PHE A 147 -19.52 20.27 -18.77
N LEU A 148 -20.23 20.48 -17.66
CA LEU A 148 -20.38 21.77 -17.00
C LEU A 148 -19.83 21.67 -15.57
N GLY A 149 -18.82 22.47 -15.24
CA GLY A 149 -18.18 22.49 -13.93
C GLY A 149 -16.97 23.40 -13.89
N LYS A 150 -16.30 23.48 -12.74
CA LYS A 150 -15.02 24.21 -12.62
C LYS A 150 -13.95 23.52 -13.46
N SER A 151 -13.08 24.33 -14.07
CA SER A 151 -11.95 23.89 -14.90
C SER A 151 -11.07 22.81 -14.26
N ILE A 152 -10.77 22.93 -12.96
CA ILE A 152 -9.95 21.95 -12.25
C ILE A 152 -10.68 20.61 -12.09
N HIS A 153 -11.98 20.61 -11.76
CA HIS A 153 -12.75 19.38 -11.59
C HIS A 153 -12.93 18.62 -12.91
N ILE A 154 -13.10 19.34 -14.02
CA ILE A 154 -13.16 18.74 -15.36
C ILE A 154 -11.85 17.98 -15.63
N ARG A 155 -10.69 18.58 -15.34
CA ARG A 155 -9.39 17.91 -15.51
C ARG A 155 -9.20 16.74 -14.55
N GLN A 156 -9.69 16.82 -13.31
CA GLN A 156 -9.69 15.69 -12.35
C GLN A 156 -10.52 14.50 -12.84
N ILE A 157 -11.62 14.74 -13.56
CA ILE A 157 -12.41 13.67 -14.19
C ILE A 157 -11.65 13.02 -15.35
N LEU A 158 -10.96 13.82 -16.18
CA LEU A 158 -10.10 13.29 -17.23
C LEU A 158 -8.97 12.43 -16.64
N GLU A 159 -8.30 12.94 -15.60
CA GLU A 159 -7.27 12.21 -14.88
C GLU A 159 -7.80 10.89 -14.28
N THR A 160 -8.99 10.93 -13.67
CA THR A 160 -9.66 9.73 -13.14
C THR A 160 -9.97 8.73 -14.25
N ALA A 161 -10.56 9.17 -15.36
CA ALA A 161 -10.87 8.31 -16.49
C ALA A 161 -9.60 7.67 -17.09
N LEU A 162 -8.50 8.41 -17.16
CA LEU A 162 -7.22 7.88 -17.62
C LEU A 162 -6.64 6.85 -16.65
N ASN A 163 -6.66 7.11 -15.34
CA ASN A 163 -6.20 6.15 -14.33
C ASN A 163 -7.00 4.84 -14.42
N GLU A 164 -8.33 4.91 -14.53
CA GLU A 164 -9.21 3.75 -14.64
C GLU A 164 -8.96 3.00 -15.96
N ILE A 165 -8.84 3.70 -17.09
CA ILE A 165 -8.53 3.07 -18.38
C ILE A 165 -7.16 2.40 -18.37
N MET A 166 -6.15 3.04 -17.79
CA MET A 166 -4.77 2.51 -17.72
C MET A 166 -4.65 1.31 -16.77
N ALA A 167 -5.60 1.11 -15.86
CA ALA A 167 -5.66 -0.09 -15.03
C ALA A 167 -6.04 -1.36 -15.82
N PHE A 168 -6.70 -1.21 -16.97
CA PHE A 168 -6.97 -2.33 -17.88
C PHE A 168 -5.74 -2.66 -18.73
N GLU A 169 -5.47 -3.95 -18.97
CA GLU A 169 -4.43 -4.41 -19.90
C GLU A 169 -4.62 -3.86 -21.33
N SER A 170 -5.87 -3.58 -21.72
CA SER A 170 -6.25 -2.98 -23.00
C SER A 170 -6.15 -1.45 -23.01
N GLY A 171 -5.84 -0.80 -21.88
CA GLY A 171 -5.96 0.64 -21.68
C GLY A 171 -5.27 1.51 -22.72
N LYS A 172 -3.99 1.23 -23.01
CA LYS A 172 -3.22 1.97 -24.03
C LYS A 172 -3.85 1.85 -25.41
N TRP A 173 -4.37 0.67 -25.75
CA TRP A 173 -5.08 0.46 -27.01
C TRP A 173 -6.41 1.22 -27.03
N ILE A 174 -7.17 1.22 -25.94
CA ILE A 174 -8.43 1.97 -25.82
C ILE A 174 -8.21 3.47 -26.02
N ILE A 175 -7.13 4.02 -25.47
CA ILE A 175 -6.79 5.43 -25.69
C ILE A 175 -6.49 5.68 -27.18
N ARG A 176 -5.63 4.87 -27.81
CA ARG A 176 -5.33 4.96 -29.25
C ARG A 176 -6.59 4.83 -30.11
N TYR A 177 -7.48 3.91 -29.76
CA TYR A 177 -8.79 3.73 -30.38
C TYR A 177 -9.63 5.00 -30.28
N THR A 178 -9.66 5.64 -29.11
CA THR A 178 -10.43 6.87 -28.88
C THR A 178 -9.95 8.01 -29.79
N PHE A 179 -8.64 8.25 -29.85
CA PHE A 179 -8.05 9.26 -30.76
C PHE A 179 -8.37 8.95 -32.23
N TYR A 180 -8.21 7.69 -32.64
CA TYR A 180 -8.55 7.26 -33.99
C TYR A 180 -10.02 7.52 -34.35
N ARG A 181 -10.96 7.17 -33.46
CA ARG A 181 -12.40 7.36 -33.69
C ARG A 181 -12.80 8.84 -33.71
N CYS A 182 -12.14 9.68 -32.92
CA CYS A 182 -12.31 11.14 -32.94
C CYS A 182 -11.52 11.83 -34.05
N ARG A 183 -10.78 11.07 -34.88
CA ARG A 183 -9.92 11.58 -35.97
C ARG A 183 -8.89 12.62 -35.50
N GLN A 184 -8.40 12.45 -34.27
CA GLN A 184 -7.38 13.29 -33.67
C GLN A 184 -5.99 12.67 -33.86
N ASN A 185 -4.96 13.52 -33.89
CA ASN A 185 -3.59 13.04 -33.99
C ASN A 185 -3.13 12.43 -32.67
N PHE A 186 -2.42 11.30 -32.72
CA PHE A 186 -1.93 10.58 -31.54
C PHE A 186 -0.40 10.58 -31.52
N GLU A 187 0.19 11.57 -30.84
CA GLU A 187 1.65 11.82 -30.80
C GLU A 187 2.18 11.77 -29.37
N ILE A 188 2.16 10.59 -28.74
CA ILE A 188 2.61 10.44 -27.35
C ILE A 188 4.14 10.28 -27.22
N ASP A 189 4.79 9.64 -28.19
CA ASP A 189 6.20 9.29 -28.07
C ASP A 189 7.14 10.50 -27.85
N PRO A 190 6.91 11.68 -28.47
CA PRO A 190 7.70 12.87 -28.16
C PRO A 190 7.58 13.32 -26.70
N ILE A 191 6.39 13.23 -26.10
CA ILE A 191 6.12 13.60 -24.70
C ILE A 191 6.84 12.63 -23.76
N ILE A 192 6.71 11.32 -24.00
CA ILE A 192 7.39 10.28 -23.20
C ILE A 192 8.92 10.43 -23.31
N ARG A 193 9.46 10.62 -24.52
CA ARG A 193 10.91 10.84 -24.72
C ARG A 193 11.43 12.07 -23.98
N PHE A 194 10.65 13.16 -23.92
CA PHE A 194 11.02 14.34 -23.16
C PHE A 194 11.24 13.98 -21.68
N PHE A 195 10.27 13.33 -21.02
CA PHE A 195 10.38 12.99 -19.60
C PHE A 195 11.48 11.96 -19.31
N HIS A 196 11.72 10.99 -20.20
CA HIS A 196 12.89 10.11 -20.08
C HIS A 196 14.21 10.88 -20.18
N SER A 197 14.31 11.87 -21.08
CA SER A 197 15.53 12.67 -21.21
C SER A 197 15.80 13.55 -19.99
N VAL A 198 14.73 14.06 -19.36
CA VAL A 198 14.82 14.82 -18.10
C VAL A 198 15.31 13.93 -16.97
N SER A 199 14.74 12.72 -16.84
CA SER A 199 15.16 11.75 -15.83
C SER A 199 16.65 11.42 -15.91
N GLN A 200 17.20 11.32 -17.12
CA GLN A 200 18.63 11.04 -17.33
C GLN A 200 19.54 12.26 -17.04
N LYS A 201 19.08 13.48 -17.33
CA LYS A 201 19.89 14.71 -17.20
C LYS A 201 19.92 15.27 -15.78
N GLU A 202 18.78 15.24 -15.09
CA GLU A 202 18.56 15.91 -13.80
C GLU A 202 18.70 14.96 -12.60
N GLU A 203 19.16 13.71 -12.81
CA GLU A 203 19.20 12.64 -11.79
C GLU A 203 17.85 12.39 -11.07
N LEU A 204 16.75 12.84 -11.67
CA LEU A 204 15.40 12.64 -11.15
C LEU A 204 14.88 11.26 -11.54
N SER A 205 14.29 10.55 -10.58
CA SER A 205 13.55 9.33 -10.86
C SER A 205 12.04 9.63 -10.83
N PHE A 206 11.32 9.15 -11.84
CA PHE A 206 9.87 9.22 -11.90
C PHE A 206 9.27 7.84 -11.60
N ILE A 207 8.09 7.81 -11.01
CA ILE A 207 7.26 6.60 -10.98
C ILE A 207 6.81 6.33 -12.42
N GLU A 208 7.37 5.29 -13.05
CA GLU A 208 7.21 5.02 -14.50
C GLU A 208 5.73 4.93 -14.94
N GLU A 209 4.90 4.22 -14.18
CA GLU A 209 3.46 4.07 -14.47
C GLU A 209 2.71 5.41 -14.39
N ARG A 210 3.13 6.31 -13.49
CA ARG A 210 2.49 7.62 -13.27
C ARG A 210 2.93 8.65 -14.29
N ILE A 211 4.21 8.65 -14.66
CA ILE A 211 4.70 9.56 -15.71
C ILE A 211 4.09 9.18 -17.06
N GLU A 212 3.89 7.89 -17.33
CA GLU A 212 3.20 7.44 -18.53
C GLU A 212 1.74 7.93 -18.54
N THR A 213 1.01 7.75 -17.44
CA THR A 213 -0.38 8.24 -17.33
C THR A 213 -0.46 9.77 -17.44
N THR A 214 0.54 10.48 -16.89
CA THR A 214 0.66 11.94 -17.02
C THR A 214 0.95 12.35 -18.46
N ALA A 215 1.75 11.58 -19.22
CA ALA A 215 1.99 11.85 -20.64
C ALA A 215 0.71 11.71 -21.47
N TYR A 216 -0.12 10.68 -21.20
CA TYR A 216 -1.44 10.57 -21.80
C TYR A 216 -2.34 11.75 -21.43
N LEU A 217 -2.36 12.15 -20.14
CA LEU A 217 -3.10 13.32 -19.69
C LEU A 217 -2.70 14.57 -20.49
N ILE A 218 -1.39 14.84 -20.61
CA ILE A 218 -0.86 15.96 -21.40
C ILE A 218 -1.32 15.89 -22.86
N LEU A 219 -1.29 14.70 -23.48
CA LEU A 219 -1.77 14.52 -24.85
C LEU A 219 -3.26 14.90 -25.00
N PHE A 220 -4.10 14.53 -24.04
CA PHE A 220 -5.51 14.95 -24.00
C PHE A 220 -5.65 16.45 -23.73
N LEU A 221 -4.82 17.06 -22.89
CA LEU A 221 -4.85 18.51 -22.65
C LEU A 221 -4.46 19.29 -23.92
N GLN A 222 -3.48 18.78 -24.67
CA GLN A 222 -3.00 19.38 -25.92
C GLN A 222 -4.06 19.28 -27.03
N THR A 223 -4.82 18.19 -27.04
CA THR A 223 -5.74 17.84 -28.13
C THR A 223 -7.20 18.12 -27.82
N GLY A 224 -7.58 18.32 -26.56
CA GLY A 224 -8.97 18.43 -26.13
C GLY A 224 -9.45 19.87 -25.95
N LYS A 225 -10.77 20.07 -26.04
CA LYS A 225 -11.40 21.35 -25.67
C LYS A 225 -11.57 21.43 -24.16
N ILE A 226 -10.60 22.02 -23.50
CA ILE A 226 -10.71 22.32 -22.08
C ILE A 226 -11.02 23.80 -21.92
N GLY A 227 -11.89 24.12 -20.95
CA GLY A 227 -12.25 25.50 -20.63
C GLY A 227 -11.06 26.32 -20.14
N SER A 228 -11.34 27.45 -19.49
CA SER A 228 -10.29 28.33 -18.95
C SER A 228 -9.24 27.57 -18.11
N SER A 229 -8.03 28.13 -18.03
CA SER A 229 -6.94 27.64 -17.17
C SER A 229 -7.44 27.35 -15.74
N PRO A 230 -6.96 26.28 -15.09
CA PRO A 230 -7.32 25.99 -13.72
C PRO A 230 -6.76 27.09 -12.80
N GLN A 231 -7.57 27.49 -11.83
CA GLN A 231 -7.16 28.50 -10.85
C GLN A 231 -6.48 27.82 -9.66
N TYR A 232 -5.36 28.38 -9.24
CA TYR A 232 -4.61 27.98 -8.05
C TYR A 232 -4.53 29.15 -7.08
N SER A 233 -4.43 28.85 -5.79
CA SER A 233 -4.13 29.82 -4.76
C SER A 233 -2.69 30.32 -4.85
N ASP A 234 -2.42 31.49 -4.30
CA ASP A 234 -1.05 32.03 -4.24
C ASP A 234 -0.10 31.10 -3.46
N LYS A 235 -0.61 30.33 -2.49
CA LYS A 235 0.17 29.34 -1.74
C LYS A 235 0.63 28.22 -2.66
N GLU A 236 -0.28 27.64 -3.44
CA GLU A 236 0.01 26.55 -4.38
C GLU A 236 0.99 26.99 -5.47
N ILE A 237 0.79 28.18 -6.04
CA ILE A 237 1.69 28.73 -7.06
C ILE A 237 3.10 28.91 -6.49
N ARG A 238 3.22 29.42 -5.26
CA ARG A 238 4.53 29.56 -4.59
C ARG A 238 5.21 28.20 -4.39
N GLU A 239 4.49 27.20 -3.89
CA GLU A 239 5.04 25.86 -3.66
C GLU A 239 5.55 25.23 -4.96
N ILE A 240 4.83 25.41 -6.08
CA ILE A 240 5.29 24.97 -7.41
C ILE A 240 6.51 25.77 -7.87
N ALA A 241 6.46 27.10 -7.74
CA ALA A 241 7.51 27.99 -8.24
C ALA A 241 8.85 27.83 -7.50
N THR A 242 8.83 27.36 -6.25
CA THR A 242 10.04 27.04 -5.48
C THR A 242 10.56 25.63 -5.73
N SER A 243 9.87 24.81 -6.52
CA SER A 243 10.29 23.45 -6.80
C SER A 243 11.14 23.36 -8.07
N PRO A 244 12.10 22.42 -8.18
CA PRO A 244 12.86 22.18 -9.41
C PRO A 244 11.99 21.86 -10.63
N VAL A 245 10.81 21.32 -10.39
CA VAL A 245 9.87 20.90 -11.43
C VAL A 245 9.45 22.06 -12.33
N ILE A 246 9.45 23.29 -11.82
CA ILE A 246 9.02 24.44 -12.61
C ILE A 246 9.93 24.65 -13.84
N HIS A 247 11.24 24.42 -13.70
CA HIS A 247 12.19 24.56 -14.81
C HIS A 247 11.97 23.50 -15.88
N ILE A 248 11.73 22.25 -15.46
CA ILE A 248 11.37 21.15 -16.36
C ILE A 248 10.10 21.48 -17.15
N VAL A 249 9.10 22.05 -16.47
CA VAL A 249 7.84 22.44 -17.11
C VAL A 249 8.04 23.64 -18.04
N GLU A 250 8.89 24.61 -17.70
CA GLU A 250 9.21 25.75 -18.57
C GLU A 250 9.93 25.32 -19.86
N ASP A 251 10.87 24.38 -19.75
CA ASP A 251 11.50 23.76 -20.92
C ASP A 251 10.48 23.00 -21.77
N PHE A 252 9.54 22.29 -21.12
CA PHE A 252 8.45 21.61 -21.82
C PHE A 252 7.52 22.59 -22.53
N MET A 253 7.11 23.69 -21.89
CA MET A 253 6.25 24.71 -22.49
C MET A 253 6.94 25.41 -23.67
N SER A 254 8.27 25.53 -23.66
CA SER A 254 9.02 26.05 -24.81
C SER A 254 8.89 25.16 -26.06
N ILE A 255 8.69 23.85 -25.87
CA ILE A 255 8.45 22.88 -26.95
C ILE A 255 6.96 22.84 -27.33
N TYR A 256 6.07 22.98 -26.35
CA TYR A 256 4.61 22.93 -26.50
C TYR A 256 3.92 24.21 -26.01
N PRO A 257 4.10 25.36 -26.69
CA PRO A 257 3.61 26.66 -26.24
C PRO A 257 2.08 26.75 -26.11
N GLU A 258 1.33 25.89 -26.81
CA GLU A 258 -0.11 25.77 -26.69
C GLU A 258 -0.58 25.28 -25.31
N LEU A 259 0.29 24.61 -24.56
CA LEU A 259 0.02 24.09 -23.21
C LEU A 259 0.33 25.09 -22.10
N GLU A 260 0.72 26.33 -22.40
CA GLU A 260 1.09 27.33 -21.37
C GLU A 260 -0.02 27.55 -20.33
N CYS A 261 -1.29 27.47 -20.76
CA CYS A 261 -2.44 27.58 -19.86
C CYS A 261 -2.58 26.41 -18.87
N GLU A 262 -1.87 25.31 -19.10
CA GLU A 262 -1.79 24.11 -18.26
C GLU A 262 -0.52 24.05 -17.43
N LYS A 263 0.38 25.04 -17.50
CA LYS A 263 1.69 25.06 -16.83
C LYS A 263 1.63 24.58 -15.36
N TYR A 264 0.82 25.21 -14.52
CA TYR A 264 0.69 24.84 -13.11
C TYR A 264 -0.04 23.52 -12.89
N PHE A 265 -0.93 23.14 -13.82
CA PHE A 265 -1.59 21.84 -13.79
C PHE A 265 -0.56 20.73 -14.05
N ILE A 266 0.22 20.83 -15.12
CA ILE A 266 1.26 19.83 -15.41
C ILE A 266 2.31 19.79 -14.29
N ALA A 267 2.76 20.95 -13.78
CA ALA A 267 3.71 21.02 -12.69
C ALA A 267 3.23 20.33 -11.40
N SER A 268 1.98 20.57 -11.00
CA SER A 268 1.39 19.91 -9.82
C SER A 268 1.36 18.39 -9.96
N ARG A 269 1.01 17.86 -11.14
CA ARG A 269 0.98 16.41 -11.41
C ARG A 269 2.37 15.80 -11.40
N LEU A 270 3.37 16.47 -11.99
CA LEU A 270 4.76 16.02 -11.97
C LEU A 270 5.33 15.96 -10.55
N LEU A 271 5.02 16.93 -9.69
CA LEU A 271 5.42 16.91 -8.27
C LEU A 271 4.88 15.67 -7.52
N GLY A 272 3.71 15.16 -7.91
CA GLY A 272 3.15 13.92 -7.36
C GLY A 272 3.75 12.63 -7.94
N CYS A 273 4.53 12.72 -9.03
CA CYS A 273 5.11 11.59 -9.76
C CYS A 273 6.60 11.35 -9.48
N ILE A 274 7.29 12.29 -8.84
CA ILE A 274 8.74 12.21 -8.61
C ILE A 274 9.04 11.32 -7.40
N GLN A 275 10.02 10.44 -7.56
CA GLN A 275 10.60 9.59 -6.51
C GLN A 275 12.12 9.65 -6.59
N GLY A 276 12.80 9.99 -5.48
CA GLY A 276 14.22 9.71 -5.33
C GLY A 276 15.19 10.82 -5.76
N ASN A 277 16.28 10.88 -4.99
CA ASN A 277 17.52 11.67 -5.10
C ASN A 277 17.42 13.20 -5.22
N LEU A 278 16.55 13.82 -4.42
CA LEU A 278 16.59 15.25 -4.14
C LEU A 278 17.70 15.64 -3.13
N TYR A 279 18.91 15.05 -3.19
CA TYR A 279 20.05 15.68 -2.49
C TYR A 279 20.28 17.12 -2.95
N LEU A 280 19.75 17.46 -4.13
CA LEU A 280 19.87 18.75 -4.77
C LEU A 280 18.79 19.77 -4.35
N ASP A 281 17.62 19.34 -3.84
CA ASP A 281 16.57 20.29 -3.41
C ASP A 281 15.59 19.71 -2.37
N ILE A 282 16.10 19.44 -1.17
CA ILE A 282 15.30 18.99 -0.04
C ILE A 282 14.40 20.13 0.43
N ASN A 283 13.09 19.98 0.30
CA ASN A 283 12.13 20.93 0.87
C ASN A 283 12.17 20.89 2.41
N PRO A 284 12.67 21.95 3.10
CA PRO A 284 12.87 21.94 4.55
C PRO A 284 11.57 21.76 5.34
N LYS A 285 10.44 22.21 4.77
CA LYS A 285 9.12 22.07 5.38
C LYS A 285 8.66 20.62 5.40
N ILE A 286 8.91 19.87 4.31
CA ILE A 286 8.57 18.45 4.24
C ILE A 286 9.46 17.63 5.17
N VAL A 287 10.73 18.03 5.33
CA VAL A 287 11.62 17.42 6.34
C VAL A 287 11.10 17.65 7.74
N ALA A 288 10.70 18.88 8.10
CA ALA A 288 10.13 19.14 9.42
C ALA A 288 8.91 18.26 9.69
N ILE A 289 7.98 18.15 8.72
CA ILE A 289 6.82 17.25 8.81
C ILE A 289 7.26 15.79 9.01
N MET A 290 8.28 15.33 8.28
CA MET A 290 8.82 13.98 8.43
C MET A 290 9.37 13.72 9.84
N GLU A 291 10.17 14.64 10.37
CA GLU A 291 10.72 14.54 11.74
C GLU A 291 9.60 14.46 12.77
N ASP A 292 8.62 15.35 12.67
CA ASP A 292 7.46 15.38 13.57
C ASP A 292 6.66 14.07 13.47
N MET A 293 6.44 13.55 12.26
CA MET A 293 5.77 12.27 12.06
C MET A 293 6.55 11.10 12.70
N ILE A 294 7.87 11.05 12.53
CA ILE A 294 8.71 10.01 13.16
C ILE A 294 8.61 10.10 14.68
N GLU A 295 8.67 11.31 15.25
CA GLU A 295 8.53 11.53 16.70
C GLU A 295 7.17 11.05 17.20
N VAL A 296 6.08 11.39 16.52
CA VAL A 296 4.72 10.99 16.92
C VAL A 296 4.47 9.50 16.72
N VAL A 297 4.96 8.87 15.65
CA VAL A 297 4.84 7.41 15.49
C VAL A 297 5.64 6.69 16.57
N THR A 298 6.85 7.17 16.89
CA THR A 298 7.66 6.66 18.00
C THR A 298 6.88 6.77 19.32
N ALA A 299 6.27 7.93 19.56
CA ALA A 299 5.50 8.22 20.76
C ALA A 299 4.14 7.52 20.82
N ASN A 300 3.59 6.99 19.72
CA ASN A 300 2.35 6.22 19.75
C ASN A 300 2.61 4.71 19.82
N THR A 301 3.73 4.25 19.28
CA THR A 301 4.07 2.82 19.18
C THR A 301 5.02 2.34 20.28
N GLY A 302 5.75 3.26 20.91
CA GLY A 302 6.86 2.94 21.80
C GLY A 302 8.08 2.34 21.09
N ILE A 303 8.13 2.37 19.75
CA ILE A 303 9.20 1.77 18.95
C ILE A 303 10.29 2.81 18.70
N ILE A 304 11.51 2.50 19.12
CA ILE A 304 12.69 3.30 18.74
C ILE A 304 13.12 2.87 17.33
N PHE A 305 12.73 3.66 16.32
CA PHE A 305 13.26 3.47 14.97
C PHE A 305 14.75 3.77 14.95
N ASN A 306 15.55 2.86 14.39
CA ASN A 306 16.96 3.12 14.13
C ASN A 306 17.02 4.11 12.95
N ASN A 307 16.91 5.40 13.29
CA ASN A 307 16.62 6.52 12.41
C ASN A 307 17.83 6.90 11.55
N ASN A 308 18.34 5.92 10.81
CA ASN A 308 19.47 6.06 9.93
C ASN A 308 19.07 6.87 8.67
N GLU A 309 20.07 7.37 7.97
CA GLU A 309 19.87 8.18 6.76
C GLU A 309 18.97 7.47 5.75
N GLN A 310 19.10 6.14 5.61
CA GLN A 310 18.30 5.35 4.69
C GLN A 310 16.80 5.32 5.04
N PHE A 311 16.46 5.18 6.33
CA PHE A 311 15.08 5.23 6.82
C PHE A 311 14.44 6.57 6.49
N ARG A 312 15.12 7.66 6.85
CA ARG A 312 14.68 9.02 6.59
C ARG A 312 14.52 9.27 5.09
N MET A 313 15.49 8.85 4.29
CA MET A 313 15.45 9.00 2.84
C MET A 313 14.27 8.25 2.23
N ASN A 314 14.03 7.00 2.65
CA ASN A 314 12.93 6.19 2.14
C ASN A 314 11.56 6.78 2.54
N LEU A 315 11.42 7.26 3.77
CA LEU A 315 10.20 7.93 4.22
C LEU A 315 9.97 9.25 3.47
N TYR A 316 11.02 10.06 3.31
CA TYR A 316 10.97 11.32 2.56
C TYR A 316 10.56 11.10 1.09
N ASN A 317 11.14 10.08 0.44
CA ASN A 317 10.86 9.75 -0.96
C ASN A 317 9.37 9.39 -1.20
N HIS A 318 8.65 8.97 -0.17
CA HIS A 318 7.20 8.80 -0.24
C HIS A 318 6.43 10.04 0.23
N LEU A 319 6.86 10.64 1.35
CA LEU A 319 6.21 11.79 1.96
C LEU A 319 6.19 13.01 1.02
N ALA A 320 7.28 13.30 0.32
CA ALA A 320 7.35 14.46 -0.57
C ALA A 320 6.31 14.43 -1.70
N PRO A 321 6.21 13.36 -2.51
CA PRO A 321 5.15 13.30 -3.52
C PRO A 321 3.76 13.13 -2.88
N ALA A 322 3.62 12.47 -1.71
CA ALA A 322 2.34 12.41 -0.97
C ALA A 322 1.84 13.79 -0.54
N TYR A 323 2.75 14.64 -0.05
CA TYR A 323 2.47 16.01 0.34
C TYR A 323 1.86 16.81 -0.82
N TYR A 324 2.45 16.71 -2.01
CA TYR A 324 1.92 17.39 -3.20
C TYR A 324 0.62 16.76 -3.71
N ARG A 325 0.48 15.42 -3.67
CA ARG A 325 -0.80 14.75 -3.99
C ARG A 325 -1.95 15.26 -3.13
N LEU A 326 -1.75 15.29 -1.81
CA LEU A 326 -2.74 15.79 -0.87
C LEU A 326 -2.99 17.30 -1.05
N MET A 327 -1.95 18.10 -1.31
CA MET A 327 -2.11 19.52 -1.59
C MET A 327 -3.02 19.77 -2.79
N PHE A 328 -2.79 19.07 -3.91
CA PHE A 328 -3.49 19.27 -5.18
C PHE A 328 -4.71 18.35 -5.39
N ASP A 329 -5.18 17.68 -4.34
CA ASP A 329 -6.34 16.77 -4.36
C ASP A 329 -6.21 15.66 -5.42
N MET A 330 -5.01 15.08 -5.52
CA MET A 330 -4.73 13.92 -6.36
C MET A 330 -5.03 12.65 -5.57
N ASN A 331 -5.96 11.83 -6.08
CA ASN A 331 -6.31 10.57 -5.43
C ASN A 331 -5.29 9.48 -5.76
N LEU A 332 -4.67 8.93 -4.72
CA LEU A 332 -3.87 7.72 -4.81
C LEU A 332 -4.72 6.53 -4.38
N ILE A 333 -4.73 5.47 -5.19
CA ILE A 333 -5.33 4.19 -4.82
C ILE A 333 -4.19 3.29 -4.34
N ASN A 334 -4.35 2.72 -3.15
CA ASN A 334 -3.49 1.66 -2.67
C ASN A 334 -4.23 0.32 -2.84
N PRO A 335 -3.82 -0.54 -3.80
CA PRO A 335 -4.47 -1.84 -4.02
C PRO A 335 -4.45 -2.77 -2.81
N LEU A 336 -3.51 -2.56 -1.87
CA LEU A 336 -3.37 -3.33 -0.65
C LEU A 336 -4.08 -2.71 0.55
N LYS A 337 -4.74 -1.57 0.41
CA LYS A 337 -5.35 -0.87 1.55
C LYS A 337 -6.17 -1.81 2.42
N ASP A 338 -7.09 -2.57 1.82
CA ASP A 338 -8.00 -3.42 2.58
C ASP A 338 -7.24 -4.58 3.24
N GLN A 339 -6.29 -5.20 2.53
CA GLN A 339 -5.41 -6.23 3.10
C GLN A 339 -4.54 -5.68 4.25
N ILE A 340 -4.02 -4.45 4.14
CA ILE A 340 -3.21 -3.81 5.19
C ILE A 340 -4.06 -3.49 6.41
N ILE A 341 -5.29 -3.03 6.21
CA ILE A 341 -6.24 -2.78 7.30
C ILE A 341 -6.58 -4.11 8.00
N GLU A 342 -6.74 -5.20 7.26
CA GLU A 342 -7.02 -6.52 7.83
C GLU A 342 -5.81 -7.11 8.57
N GLU A 343 -4.63 -7.15 7.94
CA GLU A 343 -3.43 -7.81 8.47
C GLU A 343 -2.67 -6.95 9.50
N TYR A 344 -2.74 -5.63 9.38
CA TYR A 344 -1.97 -4.68 10.19
C TYR A 344 -2.88 -3.64 10.87
N SER A 345 -4.12 -4.01 11.20
CA SER A 345 -5.15 -3.13 11.78
C SER A 345 -4.61 -2.19 12.87
N SER A 346 -3.97 -2.72 13.90
CA SER A 346 -3.45 -1.92 15.02
C SER A 346 -2.35 -0.96 14.59
N LEU A 347 -1.43 -1.39 13.70
CA LEU A 347 -0.38 -0.51 13.20
C LEU A 347 -0.95 0.57 12.28
N PHE A 348 -1.93 0.22 11.44
CA PHE A 348 -2.65 1.16 10.61
C PHE A 348 -3.33 2.24 11.45
N TYR A 349 -3.99 1.85 12.55
CA TYR A 349 -4.61 2.76 13.49
C TYR A 349 -3.61 3.71 14.15
N LEU A 350 -2.50 3.17 14.68
CA LEU A 350 -1.46 3.98 15.32
C LEU A 350 -0.84 4.97 14.33
N VAL A 351 -0.51 4.52 13.12
CA VAL A 351 0.01 5.38 12.06
C VAL A 351 -1.02 6.44 11.68
N LYS A 352 -2.29 6.09 11.50
CA LYS A 352 -3.38 7.06 11.23
C LYS A 352 -3.43 8.17 12.27
N LYS A 353 -3.35 7.83 13.57
CA LYS A 353 -3.32 8.80 14.68
C LYS A 353 -2.04 9.65 14.66
N SER A 354 -0.94 9.13 14.15
CA SER A 354 0.32 9.85 14.01
C SER A 354 0.43 10.78 12.80
N MET A 355 -0.55 10.81 11.89
CA MET A 355 -0.48 11.63 10.66
C MET A 355 -0.85 13.11 10.85
N PHE A 356 -1.15 13.55 12.07
CA PHE A 356 -1.58 14.93 12.32
C PHE A 356 -0.57 16.02 11.87
N PRO A 357 0.77 15.85 11.92
CA PRO A 357 1.69 16.89 11.43
C PRO A 357 1.48 17.18 9.94
N LEU A 358 1.27 16.12 9.14
CA LEU A 358 0.95 16.23 7.73
C LEU A 358 -0.46 16.80 7.51
N ALA A 359 -1.45 16.32 8.29
CA ALA A 359 -2.83 16.79 8.20
C ALA A 359 -2.94 18.29 8.50
N ASN A 360 -2.26 18.78 9.55
CA ASN A 360 -2.23 20.18 9.96
C ASN A 360 -1.50 21.06 8.94
N ALA A 361 -0.38 20.59 8.38
CA ALA A 361 0.37 21.33 7.36
C ALA A 361 -0.46 21.60 6.09
N LEU A 362 -1.42 20.72 5.79
CA LEU A 362 -2.28 20.78 4.61
C LEU A 362 -3.71 21.26 4.94
N ASN A 363 -4.10 21.26 6.21
CA ASN A 363 -5.47 21.42 6.68
C ASN A 363 -6.45 20.47 5.98
N LYS A 364 -6.06 19.19 5.90
CA LYS A 364 -6.81 18.13 5.21
C LYS A 364 -6.71 16.81 5.97
N ASN A 365 -7.76 16.01 5.89
CA ASN A 365 -7.72 14.63 6.34
C ASN A 365 -6.85 13.79 5.39
N ILE A 366 -6.10 12.85 5.95
CA ILE A 366 -5.26 11.94 5.17
C ILE A 366 -6.12 10.74 4.73
N PRO A 367 -6.24 10.45 3.42
CA PRO A 367 -6.97 9.29 2.93
C PRO A 367 -6.39 7.97 3.44
N ALA A 368 -7.25 6.98 3.63
CA ALA A 368 -6.84 5.64 4.07
C ALA A 368 -5.81 4.99 3.14
N ASP A 369 -5.88 5.27 1.83
CA ASP A 369 -4.90 4.79 0.85
C ASP A 369 -3.48 5.33 1.10
N GLU A 370 -3.32 6.60 1.50
CA GLU A 370 -2.02 7.19 1.87
C GLU A 370 -1.56 6.67 3.24
N ILE A 371 -2.48 6.54 4.21
CA ILE A 371 -2.18 5.94 5.52
C ILE A 371 -1.63 4.52 5.33
N ALA A 372 -2.24 3.71 4.47
CA ALA A 372 -1.78 2.36 4.18
C ALA A 372 -0.33 2.34 3.65
N TYR A 373 0.06 3.28 2.78
CA TYR A 373 1.46 3.39 2.37
C TYR A 373 2.39 3.74 3.54
N PHE A 374 2.02 4.70 4.39
CA PHE A 374 2.80 5.01 5.58
C PHE A 374 2.89 3.80 6.53
N THR A 375 1.79 3.06 6.71
CA THR A 375 1.76 1.81 7.49
C THR A 375 2.75 0.79 6.96
N MET A 376 2.84 0.63 5.64
CA MET A 376 3.84 -0.26 5.02
C MET A 376 5.27 0.25 5.26
N HIS A 377 5.50 1.56 5.11
CA HIS A 377 6.81 2.14 5.37
C HIS A 377 7.22 1.87 6.83
N PHE A 378 6.43 2.26 7.82
CA PHE A 378 6.76 2.01 9.23
C PHE A 378 6.80 0.51 9.57
N GLY A 379 5.85 -0.30 9.08
CA GLY A 379 5.76 -1.74 9.32
C GLY A 379 6.93 -2.54 8.78
N GLY A 380 7.42 -2.21 7.58
CA GLY A 380 8.61 -2.83 7.00
C GLY A 380 9.85 -2.63 7.87
N TYR A 381 10.01 -1.45 8.46
CA TYR A 381 11.12 -1.17 9.38
C TYR A 381 11.00 -1.87 10.73
N ILE A 382 9.78 -2.04 11.24
CA ILE A 382 9.52 -2.79 12.49
C ILE A 382 9.90 -4.27 12.30
N THR A 383 9.47 -4.87 11.20
CA THR A 383 9.74 -6.27 10.87
C THR A 383 11.23 -6.53 10.61
N ALA A 384 11.92 -5.62 9.91
CA ALA A 384 13.35 -5.72 9.67
C ALA A 384 14.17 -5.71 10.97
N TYR A 385 13.70 -5.00 12.02
CA TYR A 385 14.37 -4.90 13.32
C TYR A 385 14.32 -6.21 14.13
N GLN A 386 13.24 -6.99 13.98
CA GLN A 386 13.06 -8.29 14.64
C GLN A 386 14.06 -9.36 14.15
N SER A 387 14.66 -9.16 12.98
CA SER A 387 15.51 -10.18 12.32
C SER A 387 17.00 -10.13 12.69
N ILE A 388 17.45 -9.28 13.61
CA ILE A 388 18.87 -8.90 13.73
C ILE A 388 19.76 -9.91 14.49
N GLU A 389 19.22 -10.86 15.23
CA GLU A 389 20.06 -11.84 15.94
C GLU A 389 20.01 -13.24 15.30
N SER A 390 20.95 -13.55 14.39
CA SER A 390 21.60 -14.87 14.24
C SER A 390 22.59 -14.93 13.06
N ASN A 391 23.59 -15.80 13.20
CA ASN A 391 24.82 -15.93 12.41
C ASN A 391 24.65 -16.05 10.88
N ARG A 392 25.55 -15.35 10.15
CA ARG A 392 25.88 -15.40 8.71
C ARG A 392 24.67 -15.44 7.75
N LYS A 393 24.18 -14.25 7.38
CA LYS A 393 23.05 -14.05 6.44
C LYS A 393 23.48 -14.21 4.98
N LEU A 394 22.75 -15.02 4.21
CA LEU A 394 22.75 -14.97 2.73
C LEU A 394 22.30 -13.58 2.29
N THR A 395 22.92 -13.02 1.24
CA THR A 395 22.54 -11.70 0.71
C THR A 395 21.81 -11.87 -0.62
N ALA A 396 20.55 -11.46 -0.67
CA ALA A 396 19.70 -11.50 -1.86
C ALA A 396 19.56 -10.12 -2.49
N LEU A 397 19.58 -10.09 -3.82
CA LEU A 397 19.22 -8.92 -4.62
C LEU A 397 17.72 -8.96 -4.95
N THR A 398 16.98 -7.89 -4.68
CA THR A 398 15.57 -7.78 -5.08
C THR A 398 15.45 -6.81 -6.25
N ILE A 399 14.85 -7.26 -7.36
CA ILE A 399 14.72 -6.46 -8.59
C ILE A 399 13.26 -6.37 -9.00
N CYS A 400 12.70 -5.16 -8.98
CA CYS A 400 11.42 -4.88 -9.60
C CYS A 400 11.53 -3.62 -10.47
N PRO A 401 11.47 -3.73 -11.80
CA PRO A 401 11.54 -2.57 -12.68
C PRO A 401 10.30 -1.66 -12.59
N LYS A 402 9.18 -2.13 -12.00
CA LYS A 402 7.93 -1.38 -11.85
C LYS A 402 7.98 -0.32 -10.72
N GLY A 403 9.15 0.22 -10.40
CA GLY A 403 9.34 1.30 -9.42
C GLY A 403 9.67 0.89 -7.98
N VAL A 404 9.98 1.91 -7.17
CA VAL A 404 10.49 1.75 -5.79
C VAL A 404 9.44 1.14 -4.86
N SER A 405 8.17 1.55 -4.97
CA SER A 405 7.10 1.08 -4.10
C SER A 405 6.82 -0.42 -4.25
N SER A 406 6.76 -0.93 -5.48
CA SER A 406 6.56 -2.36 -5.75
C SER A 406 7.79 -3.19 -5.34
N SER A 407 8.99 -2.61 -5.47
CA SER A 407 10.23 -3.20 -4.96
C SER A 407 10.26 -3.27 -3.44
N LEU A 408 9.78 -2.23 -2.74
CA LEU A 408 9.66 -2.19 -1.28
C LEU A 408 8.66 -3.24 -0.79
N ILE A 409 7.49 -3.35 -1.44
CA ILE A 409 6.50 -4.39 -1.15
C ILE A 409 7.13 -5.76 -1.31
N LEU A 410 7.73 -6.02 -2.47
CA LEU A 410 8.37 -7.30 -2.73
C LEU A 410 9.46 -7.60 -1.70
N THR A 411 10.27 -6.60 -1.35
CA THR A 411 11.34 -6.77 -0.35
C THR A 411 10.76 -7.04 1.04
N SER A 412 9.68 -6.36 1.42
CA SER A 412 8.98 -6.58 2.70
C SER A 412 8.34 -7.96 2.75
N GLU A 413 7.68 -8.38 1.67
CA GLU A 413 7.10 -9.71 1.49
C GLU A 413 8.16 -10.80 1.65
N LEU A 414 9.28 -10.67 0.93
CA LEU A 414 10.40 -11.61 1.00
C LEU A 414 11.09 -11.61 2.38
N GLN A 415 11.24 -10.45 3.02
CA GLN A 415 11.78 -10.34 4.38
C GLN A 415 10.85 -10.98 5.42
N ALA A 416 9.53 -10.80 5.28
CA ALA A 416 8.55 -11.42 6.18
C ALA A 416 8.59 -12.95 6.06
N ILE A 417 8.71 -13.49 4.84
CA ILE A 417 8.76 -14.94 4.65
C ILE A 417 10.14 -15.54 4.93
N MET A 418 11.25 -14.79 4.75
CA MET A 418 12.62 -15.29 4.89
C MET A 418 13.53 -14.30 5.66
N PRO A 419 13.26 -14.05 6.96
CA PRO A 419 13.96 -13.03 7.76
C PRO A 419 15.47 -13.28 7.95
N GLU A 420 15.93 -14.51 7.73
CA GLU A 420 17.35 -14.90 7.79
C GLU A 420 18.16 -14.45 6.57
N ILE A 421 17.50 -14.07 5.48
CA ILE A 421 18.14 -13.55 4.27
C ILE A 421 18.23 -12.03 4.37
N LYS A 422 19.40 -11.46 4.07
CA LYS A 422 19.58 -10.02 3.94
C LYS A 422 19.17 -9.62 2.53
N PHE A 423 18.23 -8.68 2.40
CA PHE A 423 17.78 -8.21 1.09
C PHE A 423 18.36 -6.82 0.77
N ASN A 424 18.94 -6.69 -0.42
CA ASN A 424 19.38 -5.43 -1.01
C ASN A 424 18.49 -5.13 -2.22
N GLY A 425 17.76 -4.01 -2.19
CA GLY A 425 16.84 -3.63 -3.26
C GLY A 425 17.52 -2.87 -4.39
N ILE A 426 17.18 -3.22 -5.64
CA ILE A 426 17.55 -2.47 -6.85
C ILE A 426 16.29 -2.21 -7.68
N HIS A 427 16.15 -0.96 -8.12
CA HIS A 427 14.95 -0.49 -8.83
C HIS A 427 15.16 -0.34 -10.35
N GLN A 428 16.37 -0.57 -10.85
CA GLN A 428 16.73 -0.47 -12.27
C GLN A 428 17.65 -1.62 -12.66
N LEU A 429 17.27 -2.39 -13.70
CA LEU A 429 18.04 -3.55 -14.18
C LEU A 429 19.46 -3.18 -14.63
N ASP A 430 19.66 -1.97 -15.17
CA ASP A 430 20.95 -1.55 -15.70
C ASP A 430 22.03 -1.39 -14.62
N LYS A 431 21.64 -1.13 -13.36
CA LYS A 431 22.55 -1.01 -12.22
C LYS A 431 23.14 -2.35 -11.76
N ILE A 432 22.61 -3.49 -12.21
CA ILE A 432 23.14 -4.81 -11.86
C ILE A 432 24.54 -5.01 -12.43
N LYS A 433 24.80 -4.46 -13.61
CA LYS A 433 26.11 -4.58 -14.28
C LYS A 433 27.23 -3.82 -13.56
N GLU A 434 26.87 -2.88 -12.70
CA GLU A 434 27.80 -2.05 -11.93
C GLU A 434 28.15 -2.68 -10.58
N LEU A 435 27.41 -3.70 -10.14
CA LEU A 435 27.61 -4.39 -8.87
C LEU A 435 28.55 -5.59 -9.02
N ASP A 436 29.41 -5.78 -8.02
CA ASP A 436 30.23 -6.99 -7.96
C ASP A 436 29.36 -8.21 -7.61
N SER A 437 29.51 -9.28 -8.40
CA SER A 437 28.94 -10.61 -8.17
C SER A 437 29.26 -11.21 -6.79
N SER A 438 30.26 -10.68 -6.06
CA SER A 438 30.59 -11.09 -4.70
C SER A 438 29.70 -10.45 -3.61
N GLU A 439 28.90 -9.43 -3.94
CA GLU A 439 28.06 -8.70 -2.99
C GLU A 439 26.72 -9.40 -2.69
N TYR A 440 26.33 -10.38 -3.50
CA TYR A 440 25.08 -11.11 -3.37
C TYR A 440 25.19 -12.58 -3.80
N ASP A 441 24.34 -13.41 -3.20
CA ASP A 441 24.31 -14.87 -3.36
C ASP A 441 23.17 -15.33 -4.27
N LEU A 442 22.06 -14.58 -4.31
CA LEU A 442 20.86 -14.92 -5.07
C LEU A 442 20.08 -13.68 -5.50
N ILE A 443 19.13 -13.86 -6.43
CA ILE A 443 18.30 -12.80 -6.98
C ILE A 443 16.82 -13.17 -6.92
N PHE A 444 15.99 -12.25 -6.46
CA PHE A 444 14.54 -12.26 -6.63
C PHE A 444 14.14 -11.20 -7.64
N SER A 445 13.36 -11.55 -8.67
CA SER A 445 12.90 -10.56 -9.64
C SER A 445 11.48 -10.78 -10.13
N THR A 446 10.80 -9.68 -10.46
CA THR A 446 9.49 -9.69 -11.13
C THR A 446 9.58 -9.83 -12.63
N VAL A 447 10.79 -9.83 -13.18
CA VAL A 447 11.06 -10.05 -14.59
C VAL A 447 12.22 -11.01 -14.75
N TYR A 448 12.20 -11.76 -15.84
CA TYR A 448 13.29 -12.67 -16.17
C TYR A 448 14.45 -11.93 -16.84
N PHE A 449 15.69 -12.29 -16.49
CA PHE A 449 16.90 -11.88 -17.21
C PHE A 449 18.03 -12.89 -17.00
N GLU A 450 19.04 -12.89 -17.88
CA GLU A 450 20.19 -13.79 -17.79
C GLU A 450 21.15 -13.36 -16.67
N THR A 451 21.54 -14.32 -15.82
CA THR A 451 22.44 -14.09 -14.68
C THR A 451 23.18 -15.38 -14.31
N GLU A 452 24.37 -15.24 -13.74
CA GLU A 452 25.18 -16.35 -13.22
C GLU A 452 24.73 -16.81 -11.82
N LYS A 453 23.95 -15.99 -11.11
CA LYS A 453 23.44 -16.28 -9.76
C LYS A 453 22.02 -16.86 -9.83
N PRO A 454 21.59 -17.71 -8.88
CA PRO A 454 20.24 -18.25 -8.86
C PRO A 454 19.17 -17.15 -8.87
N LEU A 455 18.25 -17.23 -9.85
CA LEU A 455 17.17 -16.27 -10.06
C LEU A 455 15.81 -16.89 -9.73
N PHE A 456 15.12 -16.30 -8.77
CA PHE A 456 13.75 -16.65 -8.41
C PHE A 456 12.79 -15.61 -8.98
N LEU A 457 11.98 -16.04 -9.94
CA LEU A 457 10.85 -15.25 -10.43
C LEU A 457 9.77 -15.18 -9.35
N VAL A 458 9.38 -13.96 -9.00
CA VAL A 458 8.43 -13.66 -7.94
C VAL A 458 7.47 -12.57 -8.39
N GLN A 459 6.32 -12.50 -7.75
CA GLN A 459 5.41 -11.37 -7.92
C GLN A 459 5.57 -10.45 -6.71
N PRO A 460 5.42 -9.12 -6.86
CA PRO A 460 5.36 -8.21 -5.71
C PRO A 460 4.29 -8.63 -4.70
N PHE A 461 3.23 -9.25 -5.19
CA PHE A 461 2.11 -9.75 -4.40
C PHE A 461 2.05 -11.26 -4.54
N MET A 462 2.31 -11.97 -3.45
CA MET A 462 2.23 -13.42 -3.38
C MET A 462 1.15 -13.81 -2.40
N ASN A 463 0.29 -14.76 -2.77
CA ASN A 463 -0.64 -15.36 -1.83
C ASN A 463 0.09 -16.32 -0.87
N PRO A 464 -0.53 -16.75 0.25
CA PRO A 464 0.12 -17.62 1.24
C PRO A 464 0.69 -18.93 0.68
N VAL A 465 0.08 -19.47 -0.37
CA VAL A 465 0.55 -20.69 -1.05
C VAL A 465 1.81 -20.39 -1.86
N GLU A 466 1.82 -19.30 -2.63
CA GLU A 466 2.98 -18.84 -3.40
C GLU A 466 4.16 -18.51 -2.49
N LYS A 467 3.92 -17.79 -1.38
CA LYS A 467 4.91 -17.51 -0.34
C LYS A 467 5.54 -18.79 0.20
N SER A 468 4.70 -19.80 0.52
CA SER A 468 5.14 -21.09 1.05
C SER A 468 5.97 -21.88 0.04
N LEU A 469 5.52 -21.96 -1.22
CA LEU A 469 6.23 -22.65 -2.30
C LEU A 469 7.58 -21.98 -2.61
N LEU A 470 7.61 -20.65 -2.66
CA LEU A 470 8.84 -19.88 -2.87
C LEU A 470 9.84 -20.13 -1.75
N LYS A 471 9.39 -20.01 -0.49
CA LYS A 471 10.23 -20.25 0.68
C LYS A 471 10.80 -21.67 0.68
N LYS A 472 9.97 -22.69 0.38
CA LYS A 472 10.40 -24.09 0.25
C LYS A 472 11.48 -24.22 -0.83
N LYS A 473 11.28 -23.60 -2.00
CA LYS A 473 12.24 -23.64 -3.11
C LYS A 473 13.58 -23.03 -2.72
N VAL A 474 13.59 -21.80 -2.17
CA VAL A 474 14.81 -21.11 -1.75
C VAL A 474 15.55 -21.89 -0.65
N TYR A 475 14.84 -22.44 0.33
CA TYR A 475 15.47 -23.12 1.46
C TYR A 475 16.07 -24.45 1.05
N SER A 476 15.41 -25.17 0.13
CA SER A 476 15.94 -26.40 -0.45
C SER A 476 17.22 -26.16 -1.25
N GLU A 477 17.27 -25.06 -2.01
CA GLU A 477 18.39 -24.75 -2.90
C GLU A 477 19.64 -24.27 -2.14
N PHE A 478 19.45 -23.52 -1.05
CA PHE A 478 20.55 -22.96 -0.25
C PHE A 478 20.83 -23.69 1.08
N LEU A 479 20.13 -24.80 1.37
CA LEU A 479 20.29 -25.59 2.60
C LEU A 479 20.18 -24.74 3.88
N ILE A 480 19.26 -23.77 3.88
CA ILE A 480 19.07 -22.83 4.99
C ILE A 480 18.55 -23.61 6.21
N ARG A 481 19.29 -23.53 7.33
CA ARG A 481 18.98 -24.23 8.57
C ARG A 481 17.89 -23.47 9.34
N THR A 482 16.65 -23.96 9.27
CA THR A 482 15.61 -23.56 10.23
C THR A 482 15.87 -24.27 11.57
N GLY A 483 15.45 -23.68 12.70
CA GLY A 483 15.64 -24.29 14.03
C GLY A 483 15.05 -25.69 14.21
N HIS A 484 14.18 -26.13 13.29
CA HIS A 484 13.59 -27.47 13.27
C HIS A 484 14.41 -28.51 12.51
N ASN A 485 15.45 -28.12 11.77
CA ASN A 485 16.22 -29.07 10.97
C ASN A 485 16.99 -30.05 11.87
N GLU A 486 17.49 -29.61 13.02
CA GLU A 486 18.12 -30.50 14.02
C GLU A 486 17.11 -31.49 14.62
N GLN A 487 15.87 -31.06 14.86
CA GLN A 487 14.80 -31.92 15.35
C GLN A 487 14.35 -32.94 14.30
N ILE A 488 14.26 -32.56 13.02
CA ILE A 488 13.92 -33.47 11.92
C ILE A 488 15.03 -34.50 11.74
N GLU A 489 16.30 -34.10 11.78
CA GLU A 489 17.43 -35.03 11.73
C GLU A 489 17.46 -35.97 12.94
N GLU A 490 17.14 -35.49 14.14
CA GLU A 490 16.96 -36.35 15.32
C GLU A 490 15.80 -37.33 15.15
N ILE A 491 14.65 -36.88 14.64
CA ILE A 491 13.50 -37.74 14.36
C ILE A 491 13.85 -38.80 13.32
N LEU A 492 14.52 -38.43 12.22
CA LEU A 492 14.97 -39.38 11.21
C LEU A 492 15.95 -40.39 11.81
N THR A 493 16.86 -39.94 12.68
CA THR A 493 17.79 -40.81 13.41
C THR A 493 17.07 -41.77 14.36
N ILE A 494 16.03 -41.31 15.06
CA ILE A 494 15.21 -42.14 15.96
C ILE A 494 14.39 -43.15 15.15
N VAL A 495 13.72 -42.69 14.08
CA VAL A 495 12.90 -43.54 13.21
C VAL A 495 13.77 -44.60 12.54
N GLY A 496 14.93 -44.24 12.00
CA GLY A 496 15.87 -45.19 11.39
C GLY A 496 16.42 -46.25 12.36
N LYS A 497 16.42 -45.98 13.67
CA LYS A 497 16.80 -46.97 14.69
C LYS A 497 15.69 -47.99 15.00
N HIS A 498 14.44 -47.67 14.69
CA HIS A 498 13.27 -48.44 15.14
C HIS A 498 12.33 -48.88 14.02
N ALA A 499 12.54 -48.43 12.79
CA ALA A 499 11.73 -48.74 11.63
C ALA A 499 12.56 -48.84 10.34
N GLU A 500 12.09 -49.63 9.38
CA GLU A 500 12.64 -49.66 8.03
C GLU A 500 12.04 -48.53 7.20
N VAL A 501 12.86 -47.53 6.87
CA VAL A 501 12.45 -46.37 6.07
C VAL A 501 12.63 -46.68 4.59
N LYS A 502 11.50 -46.79 3.85
CA LYS A 502 11.51 -47.12 2.42
C LYS A 502 12.06 -45.99 1.53
N ASP A 503 11.82 -44.74 1.93
CA ASP A 503 12.30 -43.55 1.24
C ASP A 503 12.54 -42.45 2.28
N GLU A 504 13.82 -42.23 2.58
CA GLU A 504 14.26 -41.29 3.61
C GLU A 504 14.07 -39.83 3.17
N LEU A 505 14.17 -39.56 1.86
CA LEU A 505 13.99 -38.23 1.29
C LEU A 505 12.52 -37.81 1.42
N LEU A 506 11.59 -38.69 1.00
CA LEU A 506 10.14 -38.44 1.13
C LEU A 506 9.70 -38.31 2.58
N LEU A 507 10.27 -39.12 3.49
CA LEU A 507 9.97 -39.01 4.92
C LEU A 507 10.45 -37.67 5.48
N LYS A 508 11.67 -37.25 5.10
CA LYS A 508 12.22 -35.95 5.49
C LYS A 508 11.38 -34.80 4.95
N GLU A 509 10.95 -34.85 3.69
CA GLU A 509 10.04 -33.87 3.09
C GLU A 509 8.69 -33.81 3.81
N ALA A 510 8.09 -34.96 4.14
CA ALA A 510 6.83 -35.02 4.87
C ALA A 510 6.93 -34.49 6.31
N LEU A 511 8.04 -34.79 7.00
CA LEU A 511 8.32 -34.23 8.33
C LEU A 511 8.55 -32.72 8.24
N PHE A 512 9.28 -32.27 7.23
CA PHE A 512 9.48 -30.85 6.96
C PHE A 512 8.13 -30.16 6.74
N ASP A 513 7.29 -30.69 5.86
CA ASP A 513 5.95 -30.16 5.60
C ASP A 513 5.08 -30.14 6.88
N TYR A 514 5.15 -31.17 7.74
CA TYR A 514 4.42 -31.21 9.01
C TYR A 514 4.84 -30.11 10.01
N PHE A 515 6.14 -29.87 10.16
CA PHE A 515 6.65 -28.83 11.06
C PHE A 515 6.47 -27.42 10.48
N PHE A 516 6.45 -27.30 9.15
CA PHE A 516 6.28 -26.03 8.44
C PHE A 516 4.80 -25.59 8.35
N ASP A 517 3.84 -26.53 8.28
CA ASP A 517 2.40 -26.19 8.27
C ASP A 517 1.92 -25.61 9.61
N LYS A 518 2.59 -25.96 10.73
CA LYS A 518 2.29 -25.36 12.04
C LYS A 518 2.74 -23.91 12.18
N THR A 519 3.55 -23.40 11.26
CA THR A 519 4.02 -22.01 11.24
C THR A 519 3.05 -21.07 10.49
N ARG A 520 1.92 -21.58 9.98
CA ARG A 520 0.91 -20.82 9.20
C ARG A 520 -0.01 -19.90 10.02
N SER A 521 -0.13 -20.08 11.33
CA SER A 521 -0.99 -19.21 12.15
C SER A 521 -0.21 -18.00 12.65
N ALA A 522 -0.62 -16.83 12.16
CA ALA A 522 -0.20 -15.49 12.53
C ALA A 522 1.29 -15.17 12.26
N ILE A 523 1.55 -13.92 11.88
CA ILE A 523 2.80 -13.28 12.31
C ILE A 523 2.70 -13.28 13.84
N ASN A 524 3.19 -14.35 14.47
CA ASN A 524 3.33 -14.39 15.91
C ASN A 524 4.37 -13.32 16.23
N TRP A 525 3.90 -12.14 16.64
CA TRP A 525 4.70 -11.23 17.41
C TRP A 525 5.12 -12.01 18.65
N GLU A 526 6.31 -12.63 18.59
CA GLU A 526 6.92 -13.23 19.77
C GLU A 526 7.04 -12.11 20.81
N GLY A 527 6.26 -12.23 21.89
CA GLY A 527 6.03 -11.11 22.79
C GLY A 527 5.07 -11.46 23.91
N VAL A 528 5.10 -10.63 24.95
CA VAL A 528 4.31 -10.80 26.16
C VAL A 528 2.88 -10.34 25.90
N THR A 529 1.86 -11.05 26.39
CA THR A 529 0.46 -10.67 26.16
C THR A 529 0.03 -9.52 27.07
N LEU A 530 -1.06 -8.84 26.74
CA LEU A 530 -1.62 -7.80 27.61
C LEU A 530 -2.01 -8.36 28.99
N SER A 531 -2.57 -9.58 29.05
CA SER A 531 -2.89 -10.28 30.30
C SER A 531 -1.66 -10.55 31.17
N ASP A 532 -0.50 -10.79 30.55
CA ASP A 532 0.75 -11.00 31.29
C ASP A 532 1.29 -9.69 31.89
N LEU A 533 1.08 -8.56 31.20
CA LEU A 533 1.57 -7.24 31.62
C LEU A 533 0.65 -6.51 32.60
N LEU A 534 -0.67 -6.68 32.47
CA LEU A 534 -1.68 -5.96 33.25
C LEU A 534 -2.33 -6.88 34.30
N GLN A 535 -1.60 -7.13 35.38
CA GLN A 535 -2.11 -7.92 36.50
C GLN A 535 -3.03 -7.08 37.40
N LYS A 536 -3.98 -7.73 38.09
CA LYS A 536 -4.86 -7.10 39.09
C LYS A 536 -4.19 -6.11 40.04
N SER A 537 -2.96 -6.41 40.50
CA SER A 537 -2.20 -5.54 41.42
C SER A 537 -1.75 -4.22 40.79
N LEU A 538 -1.85 -4.08 39.47
CA LEU A 538 -1.50 -2.89 38.69
C LEU A 538 -2.75 -2.11 38.23
N ILE A 539 -3.95 -2.55 38.64
CA ILE A 539 -5.23 -1.88 38.32
C ILE A 539 -5.70 -1.08 39.54
N GLN A 540 -6.00 0.19 39.33
CA GLN A 540 -6.53 1.10 40.34
C GLN A 540 -7.83 1.75 39.90
N LYS A 541 -8.60 2.19 40.90
CA LYS A 541 -9.86 2.92 40.71
C LYS A 541 -9.91 4.14 41.60
N VAL A 542 -10.38 5.24 41.06
CA VAL A 542 -10.63 6.48 41.79
C VAL A 542 -11.95 7.11 41.33
N GLU A 543 -12.58 7.89 42.21
CA GLU A 543 -13.80 8.62 41.86
C GLU A 543 -13.47 9.79 40.92
N LYS A 544 -12.44 10.58 41.26
CA LYS A 544 -11.98 11.72 40.47
C LYS A 544 -10.51 12.04 40.73
N VAL A 545 -9.93 12.84 39.85
CA VAL A 545 -8.59 13.44 39.96
C VAL A 545 -8.67 14.94 39.70
N ALA A 546 -7.70 15.73 40.19
CA ALA A 546 -7.72 17.18 40.04
C ALA A 546 -7.35 17.64 38.62
N ASP A 547 -6.35 16.99 38.03
CA ASP A 547 -5.85 17.28 36.68
C ASP A 547 -5.26 16.04 36.00
N TRP A 548 -4.98 16.14 34.71
CA TRP A 548 -4.43 15.04 33.93
C TRP A 548 -3.04 14.61 34.44
N GLN A 549 -2.25 15.53 34.99
CA GLN A 549 -0.94 15.21 35.58
C GLN A 549 -1.09 14.33 36.83
N GLU A 550 -2.07 14.60 37.69
CA GLU A 550 -2.42 13.74 38.82
C GLU A 550 -2.93 12.38 38.34
N GLY A 551 -3.76 12.35 37.28
CA GLY A 551 -4.20 11.11 36.63
C GLY A 551 -3.03 10.22 36.21
N ILE A 552 -2.02 10.77 35.53
CA ILE A 552 -0.82 10.03 35.11
C ILE A 552 -0.01 9.53 36.31
N ARG A 553 0.23 10.39 37.32
CA ARG A 553 0.97 9.99 38.53
C ARG A 553 0.28 8.84 39.26
N LEU A 554 -1.04 8.93 39.42
CA LEU A 554 -1.83 7.87 40.04
C LEU A 554 -1.78 6.59 39.21
N ALA A 555 -1.95 6.67 37.90
CA ALA A 555 -1.91 5.51 37.02
C ALA A 555 -0.54 4.81 37.04
N ALA A 556 0.56 5.57 37.12
CA ALA A 556 1.93 5.04 37.14
C ALA A 556 2.38 4.51 38.52
N LYS A 557 1.70 4.90 39.60
CA LYS A 557 2.07 4.58 40.99
C LYS A 557 2.30 3.08 41.28
N PRO A 558 1.51 2.12 40.77
CA PRO A 558 1.74 0.69 41.02
C PRO A 558 3.03 0.21 40.37
N LEU A 559 3.33 0.71 39.15
CA LEU A 559 4.57 0.40 38.43
C LEU A 559 5.77 0.95 39.21
N GLU A 560 5.70 2.18 39.71
CA GLU A 560 6.77 2.77 40.53
C GLU A 560 6.99 1.98 41.83
N GLN A 561 5.93 1.72 42.60
CA GLN A 561 5.99 1.03 43.89
C GLN A 561 6.55 -0.40 43.77
N GLN A 562 6.24 -1.08 42.67
CA GLN A 562 6.73 -2.43 42.41
C GLN A 562 8.10 -2.44 41.70
N GLY A 563 8.66 -1.27 41.40
CA GLY A 563 10.00 -1.11 40.81
C GLY A 563 10.07 -1.45 39.32
N TYR A 564 9.00 -1.19 38.57
CA TYR A 564 8.96 -1.25 37.11
C TYR A 564 9.56 -0.01 36.47
N ILE A 565 9.35 1.15 37.09
CA ILE A 565 9.79 2.46 36.60
C ILE A 565 10.40 3.27 37.75
N GLU A 566 11.18 4.29 37.40
CA GLU A 566 11.63 5.35 38.29
C GLU A 566 10.71 6.57 38.24
N ALA A 567 10.73 7.41 39.27
CA ALA A 567 9.95 8.65 39.31
C ALA A 567 10.23 9.57 38.10
N THR A 568 11.47 9.57 37.60
CA THR A 568 11.88 10.33 36.41
C THR A 568 11.09 9.94 35.15
N TYR A 569 10.62 8.69 35.07
CA TYR A 569 9.81 8.24 33.94
C TYR A 569 8.43 8.90 33.93
N ILE A 570 7.87 9.14 35.12
CA ILE A 570 6.58 9.83 35.29
C ILE A 570 6.71 11.29 34.85
N ASP A 571 7.79 11.96 35.27
CA ASP A 571 8.08 13.33 34.86
C ASP A 571 8.29 13.43 33.34
N ALA A 572 9.01 12.47 32.74
CA ALA A 572 9.22 12.41 31.30
C ALA A 572 7.93 12.23 30.48
N MET A 573 6.98 11.41 30.96
CA MET A 573 5.65 11.29 30.33
C MET A 573 4.91 12.63 30.35
N ILE A 574 4.90 13.31 31.49
CA ILE A 574 4.23 14.60 31.66
C ILE A 574 4.84 15.66 30.75
N ASP A 575 6.17 15.72 30.66
CA ASP A 575 6.86 16.69 29.81
C ASP A 575 6.67 16.41 28.32
N SER A 576 6.61 15.14 27.92
CA SER A 576 6.28 14.74 26.55
C SER A 576 4.89 15.22 26.13
N ILE A 577 3.89 15.09 27.02
CA ILE A 577 2.51 15.56 26.74
C ILE A 577 2.44 17.08 26.63
N LYS A 578 3.19 17.82 27.48
CA LYS A 578 3.28 19.28 27.35
C LYS A 578 3.90 19.72 26.02
N LYS A 579 4.85 18.94 25.48
CA LYS A 579 5.57 19.26 24.24
C LYS A 579 4.76 18.88 22.99
N LEU A 580 4.20 17.67 22.98
CA LEU A 580 3.60 17.06 21.78
C LEU A 580 2.07 17.14 21.78
N GLY A 581 1.46 17.64 22.84
CA GLY A 581 0.01 17.66 23.01
C GLY A 581 -0.54 16.34 23.55
N ALA A 582 -1.87 16.19 23.50
CA ALA A 582 -2.58 15.00 23.98
C ALA A 582 -2.48 13.79 23.04
N TYR A 583 -1.31 13.54 22.42
CA TYR A 583 -1.10 12.42 21.47
C TYR A 583 -1.38 11.05 22.09
N ILE A 584 -1.25 10.94 23.42
CA ILE A 584 -1.53 9.77 24.23
C ILE A 584 -3.01 9.39 24.29
N VAL A 585 -3.94 10.30 23.93
CA VAL A 585 -5.38 9.99 23.86
C VAL A 585 -5.62 9.28 22.53
N LEU A 586 -5.50 7.95 22.57
CA LEU A 586 -5.57 7.14 21.36
C LEU A 586 -7.02 6.95 20.90
N ALA A 587 -7.95 6.75 21.83
CA ALA A 587 -9.38 6.56 21.57
C ALA A 587 -10.24 7.43 22.52
N PRO A 588 -11.52 7.69 22.21
CA PRO A 588 -12.40 8.42 23.11
C PRO A 588 -12.36 7.84 24.52
N HIS A 589 -12.18 8.71 25.51
CA HIS A 589 -12.10 8.36 26.93
C HIS A 589 -10.87 7.55 27.38
N VAL A 590 -9.89 7.30 26.51
CA VAL A 590 -8.73 6.44 26.82
C VAL A 590 -7.40 7.12 26.51
N ALA A 591 -6.54 7.19 27.53
CA ALA A 591 -5.15 7.64 27.43
C ALA A 591 -4.16 6.47 27.62
N VAL A 592 -3.10 6.43 26.81
CA VAL A 592 -2.02 5.44 26.90
C VAL A 592 -0.64 6.10 27.08
N PRO A 593 -0.40 6.79 28.21
CA PRO A 593 0.86 7.48 28.44
C PRO A 593 2.05 6.52 28.56
N HIS A 594 3.14 6.90 27.90
CA HIS A 594 4.45 6.29 28.00
C HIS A 594 5.54 7.30 27.62
N ALA A 595 6.78 7.00 27.97
CA ALA A 595 7.96 7.79 27.65
C ALA A 595 9.11 6.87 27.16
N SER A 596 10.24 7.46 26.79
CA SER A 596 11.38 6.71 26.26
C SER A 596 11.90 5.69 27.28
N PRO A 597 12.20 4.43 26.89
CA PRO A 597 12.77 3.42 27.78
C PRO A 597 14.01 3.90 28.57
N LYS A 598 14.77 4.85 27.98
CA LYS A 598 15.98 5.43 28.58
C LYS A 598 15.72 6.36 29.77
N GLU A 599 14.46 6.72 30.03
CA GLU A 599 14.08 7.72 31.05
C GLU A 599 13.68 7.11 32.40
N GLY A 600 14.05 5.85 32.63
CA GLY A 600 13.93 5.19 33.93
C GLY A 600 13.05 3.95 33.96
N VAL A 601 12.87 3.24 32.83
CA VAL A 601 12.17 1.95 32.81
C VAL A 601 13.14 0.83 33.21
N LYS A 602 12.72 -0.02 34.16
CA LYS A 602 13.53 -1.13 34.70
C LYS A 602 13.07 -2.50 34.24
N ARG A 603 11.79 -2.65 33.95
CA ARG A 603 11.16 -3.89 33.47
C ARG A 603 9.87 -3.58 32.73
N LEU A 604 9.50 -4.49 31.83
CA LEU A 604 8.27 -4.44 31.07
C LEU A 604 7.05 -4.52 31.99
N GLY A 605 6.04 -3.67 31.80
CA GLY A 605 4.79 -3.74 32.56
C GLY A 605 3.74 -2.75 32.08
N MET A 606 2.48 -2.99 32.44
CA MET A 606 1.37 -2.06 32.16
C MET A 606 0.51 -1.89 33.42
N SER A 607 0.05 -0.67 33.68
CA SER A 607 -0.93 -0.38 34.74
C SER A 607 -2.14 0.34 34.18
N LEU A 608 -3.26 0.24 34.89
CA LEU A 608 -4.52 0.87 34.51
C LEU A 608 -5.09 1.65 35.68
N LEU A 609 -5.49 2.91 35.43
CA LEU A 609 -6.34 3.69 36.30
C LEU A 609 -7.71 3.90 35.64
N GLN A 610 -8.77 3.49 36.32
CA GLN A 610 -10.15 3.87 35.98
C GLN A 610 -10.58 5.05 36.87
N ILE A 611 -11.15 6.08 36.26
CA ILE A 611 -11.64 7.31 36.89
C ILE A 611 -13.14 7.43 36.60
N GLN A 612 -13.97 7.59 37.63
CA GLN A 612 -15.43 7.67 37.44
C GLN A 612 -15.90 8.99 36.84
N GLU A 613 -15.37 10.12 37.31
CA GLU A 613 -15.54 11.43 36.69
C GLU A 613 -14.40 11.64 35.69
N PRO A 614 -14.67 11.96 34.40
CA PRO A 614 -13.61 12.06 33.42
C PRO A 614 -12.64 13.19 33.76
N VAL A 615 -11.38 13.00 33.39
CA VAL A 615 -10.34 14.03 33.50
C VAL A 615 -10.05 14.62 32.13
N ASN A 616 -10.03 15.95 32.06
CA ASN A 616 -9.85 16.66 30.81
C ASN A 616 -8.36 16.73 30.38
N PHE A 617 -8.07 16.20 29.19
CA PHE A 617 -6.75 16.25 28.53
C PHE A 617 -6.65 17.31 27.42
N ASN A 618 -7.65 18.17 27.24
CA ASN A 618 -7.55 19.37 26.41
C ASN A 618 -6.54 20.35 27.02
N LEU A 619 -5.38 20.54 26.38
CA LEU A 619 -4.40 21.52 26.81
C LEU A 619 -4.88 22.93 26.42
N GLU A 620 -4.44 23.97 27.14
CA GLU A 620 -4.89 25.36 26.94
C GLU A 620 -4.72 25.90 25.51
N GLN A 621 -3.89 25.26 24.70
CA GLN A 621 -3.58 25.64 23.32
C GLN A 621 -4.38 24.86 22.27
N ASP A 622 -5.13 23.84 22.69
CA ASP A 622 -5.85 22.93 21.80
C ASP A 622 -7.32 23.36 21.63
N GLU A 623 -7.89 23.09 20.45
CA GLU A 623 -9.35 23.15 20.30
C GLU A 623 -10.01 22.09 21.19
N TYR A 624 -11.15 22.44 21.79
CA TYR A 624 -11.87 21.53 22.67
C TYR A 624 -12.34 20.29 21.90
N ASP A 625 -11.96 19.14 22.43
CA ASP A 625 -12.25 17.81 21.90
C ASP A 625 -12.85 16.96 23.02
N GLU A 626 -14.10 16.52 22.81
CA GLU A 626 -14.85 15.70 23.76
C GLU A 626 -14.19 14.33 23.99
N ASP A 627 -13.45 13.81 22.99
CA ASP A 627 -12.73 12.54 23.10
C ASP A 627 -11.64 12.58 24.17
N ARG A 628 -11.21 13.78 24.57
CA ARG A 628 -10.17 14.03 25.57
C ARG A 628 -10.70 14.14 27.00
N GLU A 629 -11.97 13.84 27.23
CA GLU A 629 -12.53 13.59 28.55
C GLU A 629 -12.23 12.13 28.95
N VAL A 630 -11.11 11.89 29.62
CA VAL A 630 -10.53 10.55 29.81
C VAL A 630 -11.04 9.87 31.09
N HIS A 631 -11.51 8.63 30.96
CA HIS A 631 -11.87 7.76 32.08
C HIS A 631 -10.84 6.66 32.37
N LEU A 632 -10.08 6.24 31.36
CA LEU A 632 -9.15 5.11 31.44
C LEU A 632 -7.74 5.58 31.08
N ILE A 633 -6.77 5.37 31.98
CA ILE A 633 -5.36 5.69 31.76
C ILE A 633 -4.53 4.41 31.86
N PHE A 634 -3.98 3.95 30.73
CA PHE A 634 -3.08 2.80 30.63
C PHE A 634 -1.62 3.28 30.57
N VAL A 635 -0.84 3.07 31.62
CA VAL A 635 0.59 3.40 31.59
C VAL A 635 1.36 2.20 31.06
N LEU A 636 2.11 2.40 29.98
CA LEU A 636 3.01 1.38 29.43
C LEU A 636 4.45 1.68 29.84
N ALA A 637 5.12 0.69 30.45
CA ALA A 637 6.54 0.68 30.72
C ALA A 637 7.22 -0.33 29.80
N ALA A 638 7.90 0.14 28.76
CA ALA A 638 8.62 -0.69 27.80
C ALA A 638 10.16 -0.60 28.04
N ILE A 639 10.84 -1.76 28.12
CA ILE A 639 12.31 -1.84 28.25
C ILE A 639 13.03 -1.99 26.90
N ASP A 640 12.31 -2.47 25.89
CA ASP A 640 12.81 -2.65 24.53
C ASP A 640 11.76 -2.10 23.53
N SER A 641 12.12 -2.04 22.25
CA SER A 641 11.26 -1.45 21.22
C SER A 641 10.22 -2.42 20.64
N THR A 642 10.18 -3.71 21.03
CA THR A 642 9.40 -4.71 20.28
C THR A 642 8.63 -5.75 21.11
N ALA A 643 9.08 -6.13 22.31
CA ALA A 643 8.46 -7.18 23.12
C ALA A 643 7.09 -6.80 23.68
N HIS A 644 6.78 -5.50 23.78
CA HIS A 644 5.45 -5.00 24.15
C HIS A 644 4.46 -4.93 22.99
N LEU A 645 4.91 -5.09 21.73
CA LEU A 645 4.05 -4.80 20.57
C LEU A 645 2.82 -5.68 20.51
N ARG A 646 2.93 -6.95 20.92
CA ARG A 646 1.77 -7.84 21.05
C ARG A 646 0.77 -7.32 22.07
N ALA A 647 1.23 -6.94 23.27
CA ALA A 647 0.35 -6.36 24.29
C ALA A 647 -0.26 -5.03 23.85
N LEU A 648 0.49 -4.20 23.12
CA LEU A 648 -0.01 -2.93 22.57
C LEU A 648 -1.08 -3.17 21.49
N GLN A 649 -0.91 -4.18 20.62
CA GLN A 649 -1.95 -4.56 19.65
C GLN A 649 -3.24 -4.99 20.33
N GLN A 650 -3.14 -5.88 21.32
CA GLN A 650 -4.29 -6.33 22.11
C GLN A 650 -4.98 -5.16 22.81
N LEU A 651 -4.20 -4.19 23.32
CA LEU A 651 -4.74 -2.96 23.89
C LEU A 651 -5.44 -2.12 22.82
N VAL A 652 -4.82 -1.91 21.65
CA VAL A 652 -5.40 -1.14 20.54
C VAL A 652 -6.74 -1.74 20.10
N MET A 653 -6.84 -3.07 20.02
CA MET A 653 -8.11 -3.75 19.72
C MET A 653 -9.19 -3.47 20.77
N ILE A 654 -8.83 -3.48 22.06
CA ILE A 654 -9.76 -3.20 23.16
C ILE A 654 -10.24 -1.75 23.10
N ILE A 655 -9.37 -0.80 22.78
CA ILE A 655 -9.73 0.63 22.76
C ILE A 655 -10.44 1.06 21.47
N GLU A 656 -10.35 0.27 20.40
CA GLU A 656 -11.15 0.46 19.18
C GLU A 656 -12.60 -0.02 19.35
N ASP A 657 -12.88 -0.90 20.32
CA ASP A 657 -14.22 -1.39 20.62
C ASP A 657 -14.94 -0.52 21.67
N GLU A 658 -15.78 0.40 21.20
CA GLU A 658 -16.62 1.28 22.04
C GLU A 658 -17.44 0.50 23.08
N GLU A 659 -17.96 -0.69 22.75
CA GLU A 659 -18.76 -1.49 23.68
C GLU A 659 -17.91 -2.05 24.83
N THR A 660 -16.65 -2.40 24.53
CA THR A 660 -15.69 -2.82 25.56
C THR A 660 -15.24 -1.65 26.42
N ILE A 661 -15.02 -0.47 25.83
CA ILE A 661 -14.68 0.75 26.60
C ILE A 661 -15.80 1.14 27.56
N ASP A 662 -17.06 1.16 27.12
CA ASP A 662 -18.21 1.46 27.98
C ASP A 662 -18.32 0.48 29.17
N LYS A 663 -18.06 -0.81 28.92
CA LYS A 663 -18.03 -1.83 29.98
C LYS A 663 -16.89 -1.58 30.95
N LEU A 664 -15.71 -1.21 30.44
CA LEU A 664 -14.54 -0.89 31.27
C LEU A 664 -14.79 0.35 32.11
N ILE A 665 -15.45 1.40 31.60
CA ILE A 665 -15.82 2.59 32.37
C ILE A 665 -16.87 2.26 33.44
N ALA A 666 -17.87 1.45 33.10
CA ALA A 666 -18.94 1.05 34.03
C ALA A 666 -18.54 -0.03 35.05
N ALA A 667 -17.34 -0.63 34.92
CA ALA A 667 -16.92 -1.75 35.75
C ALA A 667 -16.81 -1.35 37.24
N ASN A 668 -17.44 -2.12 38.13
CA ASN A 668 -17.55 -1.79 39.55
C ASN A 668 -16.38 -2.28 40.41
N SER A 669 -15.52 -3.16 39.91
CA SER A 669 -14.37 -3.72 40.67
C SER A 669 -13.15 -3.94 39.77
N CYS A 670 -11.95 -4.01 40.34
CA CYS A 670 -10.73 -4.32 39.57
C CYS A 670 -10.79 -5.73 38.97
N GLU A 671 -11.45 -6.67 39.65
CA GLU A 671 -11.71 -8.02 39.15
C GLU A 671 -12.59 -8.02 37.89
N ALA A 672 -13.64 -7.20 37.88
CA ALA A 672 -14.50 -7.07 36.70
C ALA A 672 -13.73 -6.47 35.51
N ILE A 673 -12.84 -5.51 35.75
CA ILE A 673 -11.98 -4.92 34.71
C ILE A 673 -11.06 -6.01 34.12
N GLU A 674 -10.38 -6.76 34.98
CA GLU A 674 -9.49 -7.86 34.57
C GLU A 674 -10.25 -8.94 33.77
N GLU A 675 -11.48 -9.30 34.18
CA GLU A 675 -12.32 -10.25 33.45
C GLU A 675 -12.73 -9.73 32.07
N ILE A 676 -13.08 -8.45 31.94
CA ILE A 676 -13.44 -7.84 30.65
C ILE A 676 -12.24 -7.91 29.69
N ILE A 677 -11.06 -7.46 30.13
CA ILE A 677 -9.83 -7.47 29.32
C ILE A 677 -9.47 -8.89 28.88
N ASN A 678 -9.46 -9.84 29.81
CA ASN A 678 -9.14 -11.24 29.50
C ASN A 678 -10.15 -11.89 28.56
N LYS A 679 -11.43 -11.50 28.63
CA LYS A 679 -12.47 -12.01 27.73
C LYS A 679 -12.30 -11.45 26.31
N SER A 680 -11.99 -10.17 26.18
CA SER A 680 -11.72 -9.54 24.87
C SER A 680 -10.51 -10.19 24.19
N ILE A 681 -9.43 -10.46 24.94
CA ILE A 681 -8.24 -11.15 24.43
C ILE A 681 -8.55 -12.59 23.99
N LYS A 682 -9.35 -13.35 24.75
CA LYS A 682 -9.68 -14.74 24.39
C LYS A 682 -10.62 -14.87 23.18
N GLN A 683 -11.39 -13.83 22.87
CA GLN A 683 -12.23 -13.84 21.68
C GLN A 683 -11.36 -13.75 20.42
N GLU A 684 -10.25 -13.02 20.46
CA GLU A 684 -9.23 -12.94 19.39
C GLU A 684 -8.68 -14.33 19.04
N GLU A 685 -8.19 -15.09 20.03
CA GLU A 685 -7.60 -16.43 19.82
C GLU A 685 -8.58 -17.49 19.27
N SER A 686 -9.87 -17.17 19.19
CA SER A 686 -10.92 -18.08 18.70
C SER A 686 -11.38 -17.81 17.27
N TYR A 687 -10.96 -16.69 16.67
CA TYR A 687 -11.22 -16.34 15.27
C TYR A 687 -10.03 -16.62 14.32
N ASP A 688 -8.86 -16.94 14.89
CA ASP A 688 -7.70 -17.55 14.21
C ASP A 688 -7.81 -19.09 14.14
#